data_AF-K9DJM5-F1
#
_entry.id   AF-K9DJM5-F1
#
_cell.length_a   1.000
_cell.length_b   1.000
_cell.length_c   1.000
_cell.angle_alpha   90.00
_cell.angle_beta   90.00
_cell.angle_gamma   90.00
#
_symmetry.space_group_name_H-M   'P 1'
#
loop_
_entity.id
_entity.type
_entity.pdbx_description
1 polymer ?
#
loop_
_entity_poly.entity_id
_entity_poly.type
_entity_poly.pdbx_seq_one_letter_code
_entity_poly.pdbx_strand_id
1 'polypeptide(L)'
;MLPSDLTHLTPSQVDDLRRKLAAAGCDPPPGARTVAELQDAFAQLRKRHGLAPSDKIDGDLLRCLDAAAGHLFGEVLRDELDMLRPEAGDMREEALDAALPPDRERLLRRAHGGMLTGLALSGGGVRSATFSLGALQALARCGLLRHIDYLSTVSGGGFVGGWLSRCLHANGGDIGKVEAMLAPQAGSVEAPELRFLRQYSNYLSPQGGMFSADTWTLVGTYVRNTGLNLAMLVAWMCALLLLPRFTVWAVHRVVAPGGAWTHLADIAWILGVLLFLFAVFCIALSISSKPESSRGMRRFPLSQGAVLWCINLPLLLAGFLGSLGLWRHGGAAPSTFLPAQLEGRWHWLLAPGLVYFIVWACGWYLAHDRSSPYRRTGYTVCAAGAAAVLLVLLEAGRAFAPGILALLRADAARLSLLLCWTVGLLLALAGWLAIYTRLHADPPLRDLTRAELGEGLSHFLCAMGALTLGTLLLLGGMAVLPDPAGQRVLNDAIALATFGMPLMMALFAATMTLMIGLVGRLYSDASREWWSRQGAWTAIFALLWLTVYATCFYIPPLLHWTWLTYEPWSNLGTLLGWLAMTAFGLKAGSSMSTGARGAPDPKLELVARLAPYVFTVGIFALLSSLVQVTVALPHIACPGARLTCVLRAHADATLATDGTTLLLAFGAFLGAALLLGWRVDINKFSLYMLYRNRVVRAWFGAGNRARQPHPFTGFDPNDDMLLAELRYGRPYPIVNTALNLVSGAELAWQTRRTASFAFTPRWCGYE
;
A
#
# COMPACT_ATOMS: atom_id res chain seq x y z
N MET A 1 -16.95 42.83 34.06
CA MET A 1 -16.10 41.62 34.03
C MET A 1 -15.73 41.39 32.58
N LEU A 2 -14.47 41.71 32.25
CA LEU A 2 -13.96 41.81 30.88
C LEU A 2 -14.16 40.48 30.11
N PRO A 3 -14.33 40.53 28.77
CA PRO A 3 -13.98 39.39 27.92
C PRO A 3 -12.55 38.93 28.30
N SER A 4 -12.21 37.67 28.14
CA SER A 4 -10.82 37.24 28.18
C SER A 4 -10.06 38.04 27.12
N ASP A 5 -9.47 39.17 27.51
CA ASP A 5 -8.85 40.16 26.62
C ASP A 5 -7.49 39.64 26.17
N LEU A 6 -7.53 38.65 25.29
CA LEU A 6 -6.37 38.00 24.67
C LEU A 6 -5.81 38.82 23.50
N THR A 7 -6.13 40.13 23.44
CA THR A 7 -5.55 41.05 22.45
C THR A 7 -4.07 41.28 22.66
N HIS A 8 -3.56 40.95 23.85
CA HIS A 8 -2.14 41.03 24.20
C HIS A 8 -1.29 39.89 23.60
N LEU A 9 -1.90 38.85 23.00
CA LEU A 9 -1.15 37.76 22.39
C LEU A 9 -0.36 38.24 21.17
N THR A 10 0.89 37.79 21.08
CA THR A 10 1.75 38.11 19.95
C THR A 10 1.28 37.38 18.68
N PRO A 11 1.63 37.88 17.47
CA PRO A 11 1.29 37.20 16.22
C PRO A 11 1.79 35.75 16.14
N SER A 12 2.91 35.43 16.82
CA SER A 12 3.43 34.05 16.88
C SER A 12 2.56 33.15 17.74
N GLN A 13 2.05 33.63 18.87
CA GLN A 13 1.13 32.87 19.73
C GLN A 13 -0.20 32.61 19.03
N VAL A 14 -0.71 33.58 18.26
CA VAL A 14 -1.93 33.39 17.46
C VAL A 14 -1.71 32.38 16.33
N ASP A 15 -0.55 32.41 15.67
CA ASP A 15 -0.21 31.41 14.66
C ASP A 15 -0.07 30.00 15.25
N ASP A 16 0.47 29.89 16.46
CA ASP A 16 0.56 28.63 17.22
C ASP A 16 -0.83 28.06 17.55
N LEU A 17 -1.76 28.89 18.03
CA LEU A 17 -3.15 28.50 18.26
C LEU A 17 -3.84 28.07 16.95
N ARG A 18 -3.62 28.82 15.86
CA ARG A 18 -4.12 28.47 14.53
C ARG A 18 -3.60 27.10 14.08
N ARG A 19 -2.30 26.82 14.27
CA ARG A 19 -1.72 25.52 13.92
C ARG A 19 -2.31 24.38 14.77
N LYS A 20 -2.50 24.59 16.08
CA LYS A 20 -3.18 23.61 16.95
C LYS A 20 -4.62 23.35 16.50
N LEU A 21 -5.39 24.39 16.20
CA LEU A 21 -6.77 24.25 15.72
C LEU A 21 -6.86 23.50 14.39
N ALA A 22 -5.92 23.76 13.47
CA ALA A 22 -5.82 23.01 12.22
C ALA A 22 -5.48 21.53 12.47
N ALA A 23 -4.54 21.25 13.37
CA ALA A 23 -4.19 19.88 13.77
C ALA A 23 -5.35 19.14 14.47
N ALA A 24 -6.16 19.86 15.24
CA ALA A 24 -7.41 19.36 15.84
C ALA A 24 -8.56 19.20 14.82
N GLY A 25 -8.35 19.60 13.56
CA GLY A 25 -9.32 19.49 12.47
C GLY A 25 -10.47 20.48 12.55
N CYS A 26 -10.21 21.71 13.01
CA CYS A 26 -11.20 22.80 13.17
C CYS A 26 -11.10 23.90 12.08
N ASP A 27 -10.43 23.61 10.95
CA ASP A 27 -10.34 24.45 9.74
C ASP A 27 -10.25 25.97 9.97
N PRO A 28 -9.23 26.47 10.71
CA PRO A 28 -9.09 27.90 10.97
C PRO A 28 -8.70 28.68 9.69
N PRO A 29 -9.00 30.00 9.61
CA PRO A 29 -8.70 30.81 8.43
C PRO A 29 -7.19 30.82 8.10
N PRO A 30 -6.80 30.68 6.82
CA PRO A 30 -5.41 30.77 6.43
C PRO A 30 -4.91 32.20 6.60
N GLY A 31 -3.92 32.38 7.49
CA GLY A 31 -3.31 33.68 7.77
C GLY A 31 -3.95 34.47 8.92
N ALA A 32 -4.76 33.81 9.77
CA ALA A 32 -5.31 34.45 10.96
C ALA A 32 -4.18 35.07 11.84
N ARG A 33 -4.33 36.34 12.20
CA ARG A 33 -3.37 37.10 13.02
C ARG A 33 -3.93 37.57 14.35
N THR A 34 -5.24 37.48 14.53
CA THR A 34 -5.91 37.83 15.78
C THR A 34 -6.73 36.66 16.33
N VAL A 35 -6.94 36.63 17.64
CA VAL A 35 -7.77 35.60 18.30
C VAL A 35 -9.23 35.68 17.84
N ALA A 36 -9.72 36.88 17.50
CA ALA A 36 -11.07 37.09 16.99
C ALA A 36 -11.32 36.28 15.70
N GLU A 37 -10.33 36.21 14.81
CA GLU A 37 -10.40 35.43 13.56
C GLU A 37 -10.44 33.91 13.80
N LEU A 38 -10.10 33.44 15.01
CA LEU A 38 -10.10 32.02 15.37
C LEU A 38 -11.38 31.58 16.10
N GLN A 39 -12.31 32.49 16.41
CA GLN A 39 -13.51 32.18 17.21
C GLN A 39 -14.36 31.06 16.62
N ASP A 40 -14.57 31.03 15.31
CA ASP A 40 -15.35 29.98 14.63
C ASP A 40 -14.70 28.59 14.80
N ALA A 41 -13.37 28.52 14.73
CA ALA A 41 -12.62 27.28 14.90
C ALA A 41 -12.69 26.80 16.37
N PHE A 42 -12.63 27.73 17.34
CA PHE A 42 -12.85 27.40 18.75
C PHE A 42 -14.27 26.92 19.03
N ALA A 43 -15.29 27.52 18.40
CA ALA A 43 -16.68 27.08 18.52
C ALA A 43 -16.88 25.67 17.94
N GLN A 44 -16.22 25.36 16.82
CA GLN A 44 -16.20 24.00 16.25
C GLN A 44 -15.57 22.99 17.22
N LEU A 45 -14.42 23.33 17.82
CA LEU A 45 -13.77 22.48 18.82
C LEU A 45 -14.68 22.21 20.02
N ARG A 46 -15.31 23.25 20.59
CA ARG A 46 -16.28 23.10 21.69
C ARG A 46 -17.39 22.11 21.34
N LYS A 47 -18.01 22.30 20.17
CA LYS A 47 -19.09 21.44 19.68
C LYS A 47 -18.65 19.98 19.52
N ARG A 48 -17.43 19.76 19.01
CA ARG A 48 -16.87 18.42 18.80
C ARG A 48 -16.61 17.67 20.10
N HIS A 49 -16.22 18.38 21.15
CA HIS A 49 -15.90 17.81 22.46
C HIS A 49 -17.05 17.93 23.49
N GLY A 50 -18.25 18.35 23.06
CA GLY A 50 -19.43 18.42 23.94
C GLY A 50 -19.33 19.48 25.06
N LEU A 51 -18.48 20.50 24.89
CA LEU A 51 -18.36 21.61 25.83
C LEU A 51 -19.55 22.57 25.70
N ALA A 52 -19.90 23.24 26.81
CA ALA A 52 -20.96 24.24 26.79
C ALA A 52 -20.63 25.37 25.78
N PRO A 53 -21.64 25.85 25.01
CA PRO A 53 -21.44 26.94 24.06
C PRO A 53 -21.06 28.22 24.82
N SER A 54 -19.93 28.80 24.42
CA SER A 54 -19.34 29.98 25.03
C SER A 54 -18.36 30.62 24.06
N ASP A 55 -18.39 31.95 23.96
CA ASP A 55 -17.44 32.73 23.16
C ASP A 55 -16.14 33.03 23.90
N LYS A 56 -16.02 32.55 25.16
CA LYS A 56 -14.81 32.72 25.97
C LYS A 56 -13.82 31.59 25.71
N ILE A 57 -12.54 31.92 25.67
CA ILE A 57 -11.46 30.93 25.70
C ILE A 57 -11.14 30.69 27.18
N ASP A 58 -11.43 29.48 27.65
CA ASP A 58 -11.19 29.05 29.03
C ASP A 58 -10.20 27.87 29.07
N GLY A 59 -9.74 27.53 30.27
CA GLY A 59 -8.77 26.45 30.44
C GLY A 59 -9.28 25.07 30.01
N ASP A 60 -10.59 24.81 30.07
CA ASP A 60 -11.18 23.55 29.59
C ASP A 60 -11.06 23.41 28.07
N LEU A 61 -11.32 24.49 27.34
CA LEU A 61 -11.17 24.54 25.89
C LEU A 61 -9.71 24.32 25.46
N LEU A 62 -8.77 25.00 26.12
CA LEU A 62 -7.34 24.87 25.82
C LEU A 62 -6.83 23.45 26.15
N ARG A 63 -7.28 22.84 27.25
CA ARG A 63 -6.98 21.42 27.54
C ARG A 63 -7.50 20.48 26.45
N CYS A 64 -8.71 20.72 25.94
CA CYS A 64 -9.25 19.94 24.82
C CYS A 64 -8.43 20.13 23.54
N LEU A 65 -7.98 21.37 23.29
CA LEU A 65 -7.12 21.68 22.15
C LEU A 65 -5.79 20.93 22.24
N ASP A 66 -5.14 20.94 23.40
CA ASP A 66 -3.88 20.23 23.63
C ASP A 66 -4.06 18.72 23.51
N ALA A 67 -5.14 18.17 24.06
CA ALA A 67 -5.45 16.75 23.92
C ALA A 67 -5.70 16.33 22.46
N ALA A 68 -6.24 17.23 21.63
CA ALA A 68 -6.52 16.97 20.23
C ALA A 68 -5.33 17.21 19.29
N ALA A 69 -4.51 18.22 19.57
CA ALA A 69 -3.42 18.69 18.70
C ALA A 69 -2.02 18.29 19.16
N GLY A 70 -1.85 17.90 20.43
CA GLY A 70 -0.56 17.75 21.08
C GLY A 70 0.05 19.08 21.51
N HIS A 71 1.27 19.00 22.06
CA HIS A 71 2.03 20.17 22.51
C HIS A 71 2.94 20.72 21.40
N LEU A 72 3.13 22.03 21.42
CA LEU A 72 4.06 22.71 20.53
C LEU A 72 5.48 22.70 21.09
N PHE A 73 6.47 22.84 20.22
CA PHE A 73 7.88 22.95 20.62
C PHE A 73 8.12 24.03 21.68
N GLY A 74 7.46 25.19 21.57
CA GLY A 74 7.61 26.26 22.55
C GLY A 74 7.16 25.85 23.96
N GLU A 75 6.09 25.06 24.08
CA GLU A 75 5.56 24.59 25.37
C GLU A 75 6.51 23.58 26.00
N VAL A 76 7.04 22.66 25.18
CA VAL A 76 8.07 21.69 25.58
C VAL A 76 9.33 22.42 26.06
N LEU A 77 9.81 23.41 25.29
CA LEU A 77 11.01 24.17 25.64
C LEU A 77 10.81 25.04 26.90
N ARG A 78 9.62 25.61 27.12
CA ARG A 78 9.28 26.32 28.37
C ARG A 78 9.39 25.38 29.57
N ASP A 79 8.74 24.21 29.49
CA ASP A 79 8.75 23.21 30.54
C ASP A 79 10.16 22.70 30.88
N GLU A 80 10.99 22.47 29.84
CA GLU A 80 12.40 22.08 30.01
C GLU A 80 13.25 23.22 30.60
N LEU A 81 13.01 24.49 30.20
CA LEU A 81 13.68 25.66 30.77
C LEU A 81 13.32 25.89 32.23
N ASP A 82 12.05 25.76 32.61
CA ASP A 82 11.59 25.90 34.00
C ASP A 82 12.27 24.89 34.92
N MET A 83 12.52 23.69 34.40
CA MET A 83 13.26 22.66 35.10
C MET A 83 14.76 22.96 35.21
N LEU A 84 15.40 23.43 34.13
CA LEU A 84 16.86 23.59 34.06
C LEU A 84 17.36 24.93 34.61
N ARG A 85 16.55 25.97 34.47
CA ARG A 85 16.80 27.37 34.86
C ARG A 85 15.47 27.97 35.37
N PRO A 86 15.03 27.56 36.57
CA PRO A 86 13.82 28.12 37.17
C PRO A 86 13.98 29.64 37.32
N GLU A 87 12.93 30.38 36.95
CA GLU A 87 12.90 31.83 37.21
C GLU A 87 12.82 32.07 38.72
N ALA A 88 13.56 33.07 39.23
CA ALA A 88 13.46 33.48 40.62
C ALA A 88 12.03 33.99 40.86
N GLY A 89 11.33 33.38 41.81
CA GLY A 89 9.88 33.50 41.96
C GLY A 89 9.40 34.94 42.07
N ASP A 90 8.74 35.41 41.02
CA ASP A 90 7.61 36.34 41.09
C ASP A 90 6.97 36.41 39.70
N MET A 91 5.96 35.57 39.48
CA MET A 91 4.84 35.72 38.54
C MET A 91 4.08 34.40 38.59
N ARG A 92 3.07 34.33 39.47
CA ARG A 92 1.97 33.38 39.24
C ARG A 92 1.30 33.84 37.95
N GLU A 93 1.79 33.38 36.80
CA GLU A 93 1.03 33.49 35.55
C GLU A 93 -0.35 32.87 35.85
N GLU A 94 -1.41 33.60 35.52
CA GLU A 94 -2.77 33.11 35.74
C GLU A 94 -2.92 31.75 35.04
N ALA A 95 -3.73 30.85 35.59
CA ALA A 95 -3.85 29.48 35.06
C ALA A 95 -4.24 29.44 33.56
N LEU A 96 -4.85 30.52 33.05
CA LEU A 96 -5.16 30.70 31.64
C LEU A 96 -3.92 31.06 30.80
N ASP A 97 -3.05 31.96 31.28
CA ASP A 97 -1.83 32.37 30.60
C ASP A 97 -0.81 31.23 30.51
N ALA A 98 -0.74 30.40 31.56
CA ALA A 98 0.07 29.19 31.57
C ALA A 98 -0.39 28.16 30.51
N ALA A 99 -1.70 28.14 30.19
CA ALA A 99 -2.29 27.24 29.20
C ALA A 99 -2.20 27.77 27.76
N LEU A 100 -1.75 29.01 27.55
CA LEU A 100 -1.56 29.58 26.23
C LEU A 100 -0.14 29.29 25.70
N PRO A 101 0.03 29.20 24.35
CA PRO A 101 1.35 29.02 23.76
C PRO A 101 2.32 30.11 24.23
N PRO A 102 3.59 29.78 24.54
CA PRO A 102 4.57 30.78 24.92
C PRO A 102 4.86 31.77 23.80
N ASP A 103 5.13 33.02 24.20
CA ASP A 103 5.80 33.95 23.31
C ASP A 103 7.20 33.41 22.97
N ARG A 104 7.35 32.99 21.71
CA ARG A 104 8.58 32.42 21.16
C ARG A 104 9.78 33.34 21.34
N GLU A 105 9.62 34.65 21.21
CA GLU A 105 10.75 35.58 21.30
C GLU A 105 11.24 35.73 22.74
N ARG A 106 10.31 35.85 23.70
CA ARG A 106 10.63 35.82 25.13
C ARG A 106 11.31 34.50 25.51
N LEU A 107 10.81 33.37 25.02
CA LEU A 107 11.35 32.05 25.29
C LEU A 107 12.78 31.88 24.76
N LEU A 108 13.05 32.33 23.53
CA LEU A 108 14.39 32.29 22.93
C LEU A 108 15.36 33.22 23.66
N ARG A 109 14.93 34.43 24.04
CA ARG A 109 15.75 35.34 24.85
C ARG A 109 16.13 34.73 26.19
N ARG A 110 15.18 34.06 26.87
CA ARG A 110 15.44 33.33 28.11
C ARG A 110 16.43 32.18 27.90
N ALA A 111 16.26 31.38 26.86
CA ALA A 111 17.18 30.29 26.54
C ALA A 111 18.61 30.80 26.29
N HIS A 112 18.76 31.89 25.52
CA HIS A 112 20.05 32.53 25.28
C HIS A 112 20.66 33.13 26.56
N GLY A 113 19.86 33.82 27.38
CA GLY A 113 20.31 34.37 28.67
C GLY A 113 20.75 33.28 29.66
N GLY A 114 20.13 32.09 29.61
CA GLY A 114 20.51 30.94 30.42
C GLY A 114 21.81 30.24 30.02
N MET A 115 22.42 30.66 28.89
CA MET A 115 23.64 30.08 28.30
C MET A 115 23.63 28.55 28.27
N LEU A 116 22.51 27.98 27.80
CA LEU A 116 22.31 26.54 27.79
C LEU A 116 23.35 25.83 26.91
N THR A 117 23.96 24.78 27.44
CA THR A 117 24.96 23.99 26.73
C THR A 117 24.47 22.57 26.46
N GLY A 118 24.52 22.13 25.20
CA GLY A 118 24.16 20.78 24.79
C GLY A 118 25.37 19.95 24.38
N LEU A 119 25.41 18.68 24.80
CA LEU A 119 26.34 17.68 24.29
C LEU A 119 25.61 16.72 23.36
N ALA A 120 26.10 16.59 22.13
CA ALA A 120 25.57 15.66 21.14
C ALA A 120 26.47 14.43 20.99
N LEU A 121 25.92 13.23 21.25
CA LEU A 121 26.60 11.95 21.06
C LEU A 121 26.04 11.23 19.82
N SER A 122 26.90 11.11 18.82
CA SER A 122 26.55 10.58 17.50
C SER A 122 26.38 9.05 17.46
N GLY A 123 25.76 8.56 16.38
CA GLY A 123 25.52 7.15 16.12
C GLY A 123 26.76 6.38 15.65
N GLY A 124 26.58 5.11 15.27
CA GLY A 124 27.69 4.23 14.83
C GLY A 124 27.87 2.96 15.66
N GLY A 125 26.84 2.58 16.44
CA GLY A 125 26.84 1.38 17.28
C GLY A 125 27.87 1.46 18.41
N VAL A 126 28.41 0.31 18.78
CA VAL A 126 29.23 0.15 20.00
C VAL A 126 30.58 0.86 19.91
N ARG A 127 31.15 0.98 18.71
CA ARG A 127 32.39 1.72 18.50
C ARG A 127 32.20 3.20 18.85
N SER A 128 31.11 3.80 18.36
CA SER A 128 30.76 5.19 18.70
C SER A 128 30.50 5.32 20.19
N ALA A 129 29.73 4.40 20.78
CA ALA A 129 29.45 4.40 22.22
C ALA A 129 30.73 4.34 23.08
N THR A 130 31.72 3.54 22.68
CA THR A 130 33.01 3.42 23.37
C THR A 130 33.85 4.68 23.22
N PHE A 131 33.89 5.29 22.03
CA PHE A 131 34.56 6.57 21.81
C PHE A 131 33.93 7.69 22.64
N SER A 132 32.59 7.79 22.61
CA SER A 132 31.83 8.74 23.41
C SER A 132 32.05 8.53 24.91
N LEU A 133 32.19 7.28 25.38
CA LEU A 133 32.57 7.01 26.77
C LEU A 133 33.93 7.63 27.12
N GLY A 134 34.94 7.45 26.27
CA GLY A 134 36.25 8.07 26.46
C GLY A 134 36.20 9.61 26.45
N ALA A 135 35.36 10.19 25.58
CA ALA A 135 35.12 11.64 25.56
C ALA A 135 34.45 12.13 26.84
N LEU A 136 33.45 11.40 27.36
CA LEU A 136 32.81 11.72 28.64
C LEU A 136 33.80 11.63 29.81
N GLN A 137 34.70 10.65 29.82
CA GLN A 137 35.76 10.56 30.83
C GLN A 137 36.74 11.74 30.74
N ALA A 138 37.08 12.20 29.53
CA ALA A 138 37.91 13.39 29.35
C ALA A 138 37.21 14.66 29.85
N LEU A 139 35.92 14.84 29.53
CA LEU A 139 35.12 15.95 30.03
C LEU A 139 34.99 15.92 31.56
N ALA A 140 34.79 14.72 32.14
CA ALA A 140 34.73 14.53 33.59
C ALA A 140 36.04 14.90 34.29
N ARG A 141 37.20 14.53 33.71
CA ARG A 141 38.52 14.94 34.24
C ARG A 141 38.70 16.45 34.28
N CYS A 142 38.13 17.16 33.31
CA CYS A 142 38.15 18.62 33.26
C CYS A 142 37.03 19.27 34.08
N GLY A 143 36.15 18.49 34.73
CA GLY A 143 34.99 19.01 35.46
C GLY A 143 33.96 19.73 34.58
N LEU A 144 33.89 19.36 33.29
CA LEU A 144 33.04 20.04 32.31
C LEU A 144 31.63 19.45 32.21
N LEU A 145 31.39 18.21 32.68
CA LEU A 145 30.08 17.57 32.53
C LEU A 145 28.99 18.29 33.33
N ARG A 146 29.34 18.83 34.51
CA ARG A 146 28.42 19.64 35.35
C ARG A 146 27.89 20.92 34.68
N HIS A 147 28.54 21.37 33.61
CA HIS A 147 28.12 22.56 32.86
C HIS A 147 27.18 22.23 31.69
N ILE A 148 26.96 20.95 31.40
CA ILE A 148 26.13 20.50 30.28
C ILE A 148 24.67 20.42 30.75
N ASP A 149 23.78 21.07 30.00
CA ASP A 149 22.34 21.14 30.26
C ASP A 149 21.56 20.04 29.54
N TYR A 150 21.93 19.76 28.28
CA TYR A 150 21.25 18.77 27.44
C TYR A 150 22.20 17.70 26.95
N LEU A 151 21.72 16.46 26.89
CA LEU A 151 22.42 15.33 26.30
C LEU A 151 21.60 14.79 25.13
N SER A 152 21.95 15.23 23.92
CA SER A 152 21.31 14.79 22.68
C SER A 152 22.02 13.55 22.14
N THR A 153 21.29 12.47 21.90
CA THR A 153 21.87 11.18 21.52
C THR A 153 21.16 10.55 20.34
N VAL A 154 21.87 9.71 19.58
CA VAL A 154 21.29 8.93 18.48
C VAL A 154 22.04 7.59 18.34
N SER A 155 21.31 6.50 18.09
CA SER A 155 21.90 5.17 17.83
C SER A 155 22.93 4.75 18.90
N GLY A 156 24.19 4.53 18.55
CA GLY A 156 25.28 4.18 19.48
C GLY A 156 25.49 5.21 20.60
N GLY A 157 25.33 6.51 20.32
CA GLY A 157 25.34 7.56 21.34
C GLY A 157 24.21 7.39 22.36
N GLY A 158 23.08 6.78 21.97
CA GLY A 158 21.98 6.44 22.87
C GLY A 158 22.33 5.35 23.87
N PHE A 159 23.26 4.44 23.55
CA PHE A 159 23.69 3.40 24.50
C PHE A 159 24.43 4.02 25.69
N VAL A 160 25.45 4.84 25.38
CA VAL A 160 26.26 5.50 26.40
C VAL A 160 25.49 6.63 27.09
N GLY A 161 24.63 7.37 26.37
CA GLY A 161 23.81 8.42 26.98
C GLY A 161 22.73 7.87 27.90
N GLY A 162 22.09 6.76 27.52
CA GLY A 162 21.17 6.03 28.40
C GLY A 162 21.86 5.50 29.65
N TRP A 163 23.05 4.89 29.50
CA TRP A 163 23.88 4.46 30.64
C TRP A 163 24.26 5.63 31.55
N LEU A 164 24.72 6.75 31.00
CA LEU A 164 25.07 7.95 31.78
C LEU A 164 23.86 8.47 32.56
N SER A 165 22.69 8.53 31.91
CA SER A 165 21.44 8.96 32.53
C SER A 165 21.00 8.00 33.66
N ARG A 166 21.19 6.69 33.47
CA ARG A 166 20.95 5.66 34.51
C ARG A 166 21.88 5.85 35.71
N CYS A 167 23.18 6.06 35.47
CA CYS A 167 24.16 6.33 36.52
C CYS A 167 23.84 7.62 37.29
N LEU A 168 23.41 8.67 36.59
CA LEU A 168 22.96 9.92 37.21
C LEU A 168 21.74 9.70 38.09
N HIS A 169 20.74 8.96 37.59
CA HIS A 169 19.56 8.58 38.36
C HIS A 169 19.96 7.78 39.62
N ALA A 170 20.85 6.79 39.50
CA ALA A 170 21.31 5.97 40.62
C ALA A 170 22.09 6.76 41.69
N ASN A 171 22.70 7.88 41.31
CA ASN A 171 23.39 8.80 42.23
C ASN A 171 22.49 9.95 42.72
N GLY A 172 21.17 9.86 42.52
CA GLY A 172 20.21 10.84 43.01
C GLY A 172 20.21 12.17 42.23
N GLY A 173 20.73 12.19 41.00
CA GLY A 173 20.85 13.41 40.18
C GLY A 173 22.15 14.19 40.39
N ASP A 174 23.08 13.68 41.20
CA ASP A 174 24.35 14.33 41.49
C ASP A 174 25.40 14.02 40.39
N ILE A 175 25.59 14.97 39.48
CA ILE A 175 26.57 14.87 38.40
C ILE A 175 28.02 14.84 38.90
N GLY A 176 28.31 15.41 40.07
CA GLY A 176 29.66 15.42 40.65
C GLY A 176 30.11 14.01 41.04
N LYS A 177 29.19 13.20 41.59
CA LYS A 177 29.45 11.76 41.85
C LYS A 177 29.68 10.98 40.56
N VAL A 178 28.96 11.32 39.49
CA VAL A 178 29.14 10.68 38.17
C VAL A 178 30.48 11.09 37.54
N GLU A 179 30.90 12.36 37.66
CA GLU A 179 32.22 12.82 37.23
C GLU A 179 33.34 12.06 37.96
N ALA A 180 33.24 11.92 39.28
CA ALA A 180 34.21 11.17 40.08
C ALA A 180 34.26 9.68 39.70
N MET A 181 33.10 9.08 39.36
CA MET A 181 33.01 7.70 38.86
C MET A 181 33.67 7.54 37.48
N LEU A 182 33.50 8.51 36.58
CA LEU A 182 34.06 8.50 35.22
C LEU A 182 35.56 8.76 35.19
N ALA A 183 36.03 9.63 36.09
CA ALA A 183 37.41 10.10 36.20
C ALA A 183 37.98 9.81 37.60
N PRO A 184 38.17 8.52 37.96
CA PRO A 184 38.75 8.14 39.24
C PRO A 184 40.16 8.74 39.42
N GLN A 185 40.51 9.15 40.65
CA GLN A 185 41.85 9.65 40.95
C GLN A 185 42.92 8.57 40.74
N ALA A 186 44.14 8.98 40.39
CA ALA A 186 45.25 8.06 40.18
C ALA A 186 45.48 7.16 41.43
N GLY A 187 45.49 5.84 41.24
CA GLY A 187 45.63 4.86 42.33
C GLY A 187 44.31 4.34 42.93
N SER A 188 43.16 4.89 42.54
CA SER A 188 41.86 4.37 42.97
C SER A 188 41.38 3.19 42.11
N VAL A 189 40.58 2.32 42.71
CA VAL A 189 40.01 1.13 42.03
C VAL A 189 38.97 1.58 41.00
N GLU A 190 39.04 1.02 39.79
CA GLU A 190 38.07 1.31 38.72
C GLU A 190 36.63 1.06 39.18
N ALA A 191 35.76 2.04 38.91
CA ALA A 191 34.35 2.01 39.27
C ALA A 191 33.68 0.71 38.75
N PRO A 192 32.84 0.04 39.57
CA PRO A 192 32.14 -1.18 39.17
C PRO A 192 31.36 -1.03 37.86
N GLU A 193 30.75 0.14 37.63
CA GLU A 193 29.97 0.46 36.44
C GLU A 193 30.83 0.43 35.16
N LEU A 194 32.04 0.99 35.22
CA LEU A 194 33.00 0.98 34.11
C LEU A 194 33.58 -0.42 33.87
N ARG A 195 33.89 -1.13 34.96
CA ARG A 195 34.39 -2.52 34.89
C ARG A 195 33.35 -3.44 34.25
N PHE A 196 32.08 -3.27 34.59
CA PHE A 196 30.97 -4.02 34.01
C PHE A 196 30.86 -3.76 32.49
N LEU A 197 30.89 -2.49 32.05
CA LEU A 197 30.88 -2.16 30.63
C LEU A 197 32.05 -2.82 29.88
N ARG A 198 33.25 -2.87 30.48
CA ARG A 198 34.41 -3.54 29.88
C ARG A 198 34.17 -5.05 29.76
N GLN A 199 33.64 -5.70 30.79
CA GLN A 199 33.33 -7.13 30.80
C GLN A 199 32.25 -7.52 29.77
N TYR A 200 31.26 -6.65 29.56
CA TYR A 200 30.16 -6.87 28.63
C TYR A 200 30.31 -6.10 27.31
N SER A 201 31.52 -5.65 26.98
CA SER A 201 31.81 -4.91 25.74
C SER A 201 31.49 -5.72 24.47
N ASN A 202 31.67 -7.04 24.52
CA ASN A 202 31.10 -7.99 23.55
C ASN A 202 29.73 -8.51 24.01
N TYR A 203 28.75 -7.61 24.09
CA TYR A 203 27.40 -7.87 24.60
C TYR A 203 26.61 -8.89 23.76
N LEU A 204 26.90 -9.02 22.46
CA LEU A 204 26.26 -9.99 21.58
C LEU A 204 26.72 -11.41 21.87
N SER A 205 27.98 -11.70 22.15
CA SER A 205 28.42 -13.06 22.51
C SER A 205 29.63 -12.98 23.43
N PRO A 206 29.44 -12.74 24.74
CA PRO A 206 30.54 -12.44 25.66
C PRO A 206 31.54 -13.60 25.76
N GLN A 207 31.08 -14.86 25.69
CA GLN A 207 31.95 -16.02 25.49
C GLN A 207 31.86 -16.47 24.02
N GLY A 208 32.75 -15.95 23.17
CA GLY A 208 32.86 -16.38 21.78
C GLY A 208 33.48 -17.79 21.66
N GLY A 209 32.96 -18.62 20.74
CA GLY A 209 33.54 -19.93 20.44
C GLY A 209 32.51 -20.90 19.88
N MET A 210 32.92 -21.82 19.00
CA MET A 210 32.03 -22.84 18.39
C MET A 210 31.37 -23.77 19.41
N PHE A 211 31.97 -23.92 20.60
CA PHE A 211 31.44 -24.73 21.70
C PHE A 211 30.84 -23.89 22.84
N SER A 212 30.67 -22.57 22.67
CA SER A 212 30.08 -21.74 23.71
C SER A 212 28.56 -21.84 23.70
N ALA A 213 27.96 -21.88 24.90
CA ALA A 213 26.52 -21.87 25.07
C ALA A 213 25.88 -20.61 24.44
N ASP A 214 26.59 -19.47 24.47
CA ASP A 214 26.12 -18.20 23.88
C ASP A 214 25.93 -18.29 22.36
N THR A 215 26.86 -18.94 21.65
CA THR A 215 26.80 -19.11 20.20
C THR A 215 25.64 -20.02 19.81
N TRP A 216 25.48 -21.17 20.48
CA TRP A 216 24.37 -22.08 20.23
C TRP A 216 23.02 -21.52 20.68
N THR A 217 22.98 -20.68 21.72
CA THR A 217 21.76 -19.95 22.10
C THR A 217 21.35 -18.95 21.01
N LEU A 218 22.33 -18.24 20.40
CA LEU A 218 22.06 -17.33 19.29
C LEU A 218 21.54 -18.09 18.07
N VAL A 219 22.21 -19.16 17.66
CA VAL A 219 21.80 -20.02 16.53
C VAL A 219 20.42 -20.63 16.79
N GLY A 220 20.22 -21.24 17.96
CA GLY A 220 18.94 -21.85 18.34
C GLY A 220 17.80 -20.84 18.37
N THR A 221 18.04 -19.64 18.94
CA THR A 221 17.05 -18.55 18.93
C THR A 221 16.75 -18.10 17.50
N TYR A 222 17.77 -17.92 16.66
CA TYR A 222 17.61 -17.52 15.27
C TYR A 222 16.80 -18.55 14.48
N VAL A 223 17.16 -19.83 14.54
CA VAL A 223 16.48 -20.92 13.83
C VAL A 223 15.04 -21.05 14.31
N ARG A 224 14.80 -21.05 15.63
CA ARG A 224 13.45 -21.12 16.20
C ARG A 224 12.58 -19.94 15.76
N ASN A 225 13.09 -18.72 15.93
CA ASN A 225 12.34 -17.50 15.66
C ASN A 225 12.08 -17.33 14.15
N THR A 226 13.11 -17.52 13.33
CA THR A 226 12.98 -17.45 11.87
C THR A 226 12.08 -18.57 11.37
N GLY A 227 12.20 -19.79 11.90
CA GLY A 227 11.35 -20.91 11.55
C GLY A 227 9.88 -20.67 11.85
N LEU A 228 9.55 -20.13 13.03
CA LEU A 228 8.16 -19.78 13.39
C LEU A 228 7.59 -18.69 12.47
N ASN A 229 8.34 -17.62 12.24
CA ASN A 229 7.90 -16.53 11.35
C ASN A 229 7.78 -17.00 9.89
N LEU A 230 8.72 -17.82 9.42
CA LEU A 230 8.70 -18.39 8.07
C LEU A 230 7.54 -19.37 7.91
N ALA A 231 7.24 -20.21 8.90
CA ALA A 231 6.09 -21.11 8.85
C ALA A 231 4.77 -20.35 8.68
N MET A 232 4.61 -19.22 9.39
CA MET A 232 3.45 -18.34 9.22
C MET A 232 3.39 -17.75 7.80
N LEU A 233 4.51 -17.27 7.25
CA LEU A 233 4.57 -16.73 5.90
C LEU A 233 4.28 -17.80 4.84
N VAL A 234 4.86 -19.00 4.99
CA VAL A 234 4.66 -20.16 4.13
C VAL A 234 3.18 -20.55 4.11
N ALA A 235 2.52 -20.61 5.27
CA ALA A 235 1.11 -20.94 5.37
C ALA A 235 0.23 -19.90 4.65
N TRP A 236 0.49 -18.59 4.85
CA TRP A 236 -0.19 -17.51 4.12
C TRP A 236 -0.01 -17.63 2.61
N MET A 237 1.23 -17.83 2.15
CA MET A 237 1.55 -17.94 0.73
C MET A 237 0.90 -19.18 0.10
N CYS A 238 0.90 -20.34 0.77
CA CYS A 238 0.23 -21.55 0.28
C CYS A 238 -1.28 -21.35 0.18
N ALA A 239 -1.92 -20.69 1.16
CA ALA A 239 -3.33 -20.33 1.08
C ALA A 239 -3.64 -19.42 -0.12
N LEU A 240 -2.78 -18.44 -0.40
CA LEU A 240 -2.94 -17.56 -1.57
C LEU A 240 -2.74 -18.31 -2.90
N LEU A 241 -1.76 -19.20 -2.98
CA LEU A 241 -1.49 -20.03 -4.17
C LEU A 241 -2.59 -21.07 -4.44
N LEU A 242 -3.50 -21.31 -3.50
CA LEU A 242 -4.71 -22.10 -3.71
C LEU A 242 -5.82 -21.31 -4.43
N LEU A 243 -5.83 -19.97 -4.37
CA LEU A 243 -6.88 -19.16 -5.02
C LEU A 243 -6.92 -19.38 -6.56
N PRO A 244 -5.80 -19.39 -7.30
CA PRO A 244 -5.80 -19.73 -8.72
C PRO A 244 -6.27 -21.17 -9.00
N ARG A 245 -6.12 -22.09 -8.05
CA ARG A 245 -6.64 -23.47 -8.21
C ARG A 245 -8.16 -23.52 -8.09
N PHE A 246 -8.75 -22.73 -7.19
CA PHE A 246 -10.21 -22.57 -7.14
C PHE A 246 -10.75 -21.96 -8.43
N THR A 247 -10.05 -20.98 -9.01
CA THR A 247 -10.50 -20.40 -10.28
C THR A 247 -10.43 -21.44 -11.40
N VAL A 248 -9.33 -22.17 -11.56
CA VAL A 248 -9.22 -23.26 -12.56
C VAL A 248 -10.29 -24.33 -12.34
N TRP A 249 -10.52 -24.74 -11.09
CA TRP A 249 -11.55 -25.72 -10.72
C TRP A 249 -12.96 -25.28 -11.12
N ALA A 250 -13.28 -24.00 -10.93
CA ALA A 250 -14.55 -23.40 -11.34
C ALA A 250 -14.65 -23.29 -12.87
N VAL A 251 -13.60 -22.78 -13.52
CA VAL A 251 -13.52 -22.65 -14.98
C VAL A 251 -13.69 -23.99 -15.67
N HIS A 252 -13.05 -25.04 -15.16
CA HIS A 252 -13.18 -26.39 -15.70
C HIS A 252 -14.63 -26.89 -15.69
N ARG A 253 -15.41 -26.60 -14.64
CA ARG A 253 -16.84 -26.99 -14.57
C ARG A 253 -17.76 -26.17 -15.47
N VAL A 254 -17.38 -24.93 -15.74
CA VAL A 254 -18.11 -24.03 -16.65
C VAL A 254 -17.87 -24.43 -18.11
N VAL A 255 -16.64 -24.83 -18.43
CA VAL A 255 -16.19 -25.04 -19.80
C VAL A 255 -16.24 -26.51 -20.26
N ALA A 256 -16.17 -27.47 -19.33
CA ALA A 256 -16.21 -28.89 -19.68
C ALA A 256 -17.53 -29.27 -20.39
N PRO A 257 -17.47 -29.99 -21.54
CA PRO A 257 -18.66 -30.47 -22.23
C PRO A 257 -19.56 -31.31 -21.31
N GLY A 258 -20.85 -30.96 -21.21
CA GLY A 258 -21.79 -31.63 -20.31
C GLY A 258 -21.58 -31.35 -18.81
N GLY A 259 -20.73 -30.38 -18.46
CA GLY A 259 -20.49 -29.96 -17.08
C GLY A 259 -21.75 -29.36 -16.43
N ALA A 260 -21.86 -29.52 -15.11
CA ALA A 260 -23.00 -29.06 -14.32
C ALA A 260 -23.23 -27.53 -14.43
N TRP A 261 -22.19 -26.76 -14.75
CA TRP A 261 -22.19 -25.29 -14.75
C TRP A 261 -22.06 -24.69 -16.15
N THR A 262 -22.26 -25.48 -17.21
CA THR A 262 -22.18 -25.01 -18.60
C THR A 262 -23.11 -23.83 -18.89
N HIS A 263 -24.30 -23.79 -18.30
CA HIS A 263 -25.23 -22.66 -18.37
C HIS A 263 -24.70 -21.36 -17.75
N LEU A 264 -23.70 -21.44 -16.84
CA LEU A 264 -23.08 -20.25 -16.24
C LEU A 264 -22.11 -19.56 -17.21
N ALA A 265 -21.61 -20.23 -18.25
CA ALA A 265 -20.72 -19.61 -19.25
C ALA A 265 -21.42 -18.45 -19.98
N ASP A 266 -22.69 -18.67 -20.30
CA ASP A 266 -23.60 -17.70 -20.89
C ASP A 266 -23.87 -16.49 -19.97
N ILE A 267 -24.11 -16.75 -18.69
CA ILE A 267 -24.32 -15.72 -17.68
C ILE A 267 -23.02 -14.92 -17.48
N ALA A 268 -21.87 -15.60 -17.42
CA ALA A 268 -20.55 -14.99 -17.32
C ALA A 268 -20.28 -14.06 -18.51
N TRP A 269 -20.59 -14.49 -19.73
CA TRP A 269 -20.48 -13.65 -20.93
C TRP A 269 -21.24 -12.33 -20.78
N ILE A 270 -22.53 -12.41 -20.43
CA ILE A 270 -23.39 -11.22 -20.28
C ILE A 270 -22.89 -10.32 -19.15
N LEU A 271 -22.56 -10.91 -18.01
CA LEU A 271 -22.01 -10.16 -16.88
C LEU A 271 -20.70 -9.48 -17.27
N GLY A 272 -19.84 -10.14 -18.03
CA GLY A 272 -18.61 -9.57 -18.56
C GLY A 272 -18.87 -8.36 -19.46
N VAL A 273 -19.85 -8.44 -20.37
CA VAL A 273 -20.27 -7.31 -21.21
C VAL A 273 -20.80 -6.17 -20.34
N LEU A 274 -21.69 -6.44 -19.37
CA LEU A 274 -22.24 -5.40 -18.50
C LEU A 274 -21.16 -4.71 -17.65
N LEU A 275 -20.20 -5.47 -17.11
CA LEU A 275 -19.07 -4.92 -16.36
C LEU A 275 -18.13 -4.09 -17.25
N PHE A 276 -17.92 -4.52 -18.50
CA PHE A 276 -17.17 -3.74 -19.48
C PHE A 276 -17.85 -2.40 -19.76
N LEU A 277 -19.17 -2.41 -20.02
CA LEU A 277 -19.93 -1.18 -20.26
C LEU A 277 -19.95 -0.27 -19.03
N PHE A 278 -20.06 -0.84 -17.82
CA PHE A 278 -19.93 -0.08 -16.58
C PHE A 278 -18.55 0.58 -16.45
N ALA A 279 -17.48 -0.14 -16.78
CA ALA A 279 -16.13 0.42 -16.80
C ALA A 279 -16.02 1.56 -17.82
N VAL A 280 -16.53 1.38 -19.05
CA VAL A 280 -16.56 2.43 -20.10
C VAL A 280 -17.29 3.68 -19.62
N PHE A 281 -18.45 3.51 -18.96
CA PHE A 281 -19.19 4.61 -18.37
C PHE A 281 -18.37 5.36 -17.31
N CYS A 282 -17.72 4.62 -16.40
CA CYS A 282 -16.87 5.20 -15.36
C CYS A 282 -15.62 5.88 -15.94
N ILE A 283 -15.02 5.33 -17.00
CA ILE A 283 -13.90 5.93 -17.74
C ILE A 283 -14.34 7.28 -18.32
N ALA A 284 -15.46 7.31 -19.03
CA ALA A 284 -15.99 8.52 -19.64
C ALA A 284 -16.29 9.59 -18.57
N LEU A 285 -16.92 9.18 -17.46
CA LEU A 285 -17.19 10.06 -16.32
C LEU A 285 -15.89 10.58 -15.69
N SER A 286 -14.89 9.73 -15.50
CA SER A 286 -13.61 10.11 -14.88
C SER A 286 -12.76 11.04 -15.75
N ILE A 287 -12.62 10.76 -17.05
CA ILE A 287 -11.83 11.60 -17.97
C ILE A 287 -12.47 12.97 -18.16
N SER A 288 -13.81 12.99 -18.22
CA SER A 288 -14.56 14.19 -18.57
C SER A 288 -14.82 15.11 -17.37
N SER A 289 -14.57 14.64 -16.15
CA SER A 289 -14.72 15.44 -14.93
C SER A 289 -13.57 16.45 -14.80
N LYS A 290 -13.78 17.69 -15.25
CA LYS A 290 -12.81 18.78 -15.06
C LYS A 290 -12.76 19.23 -13.60
N PRO A 291 -11.57 19.59 -13.06
CA PRO A 291 -11.46 20.18 -11.73
C PRO A 291 -11.96 21.65 -11.76
N GLU A 292 -13.27 21.84 -11.62
CA GLU A 292 -13.86 23.17 -11.39
C GLU A 292 -13.79 23.49 -9.89
N SER A 293 -12.68 24.10 -9.47
CA SER A 293 -12.37 24.53 -8.10
C SER A 293 -12.23 23.42 -7.05
N SER A 294 -11.48 23.71 -5.97
CA SER A 294 -11.14 22.78 -4.89
C SER A 294 -12.35 22.29 -4.07
N ARG A 295 -13.55 22.89 -4.25
CA ARG A 295 -14.72 22.71 -3.37
C ARG A 295 -15.99 22.19 -4.05
N GLY A 296 -15.98 21.94 -5.36
CA GLY A 296 -17.14 21.37 -6.05
C GLY A 296 -17.39 19.89 -5.68
N MET A 297 -18.63 19.53 -5.33
CA MET A 297 -19.01 18.12 -5.16
C MET A 297 -18.75 17.37 -6.48
N ARG A 298 -17.97 16.29 -6.48
CA ARG A 298 -17.64 15.53 -7.69
C ARG A 298 -18.62 14.36 -7.85
N ARG A 299 -19.04 14.04 -9.08
CA ARG A 299 -19.84 12.81 -9.34
C ARG A 299 -18.96 11.55 -9.33
N PHE A 300 -17.70 11.67 -9.75
CA PHE A 300 -16.72 10.60 -9.64
C PHE A 300 -15.58 11.01 -8.71
N PRO A 301 -15.19 10.17 -7.73
CA PRO A 301 -14.02 10.44 -6.93
C PRO A 301 -12.77 10.28 -7.81
N LEU A 302 -12.08 11.37 -8.14
CA LEU A 302 -10.84 11.35 -8.94
C LEU A 302 -9.61 10.77 -8.18
N SER A 303 -9.85 10.00 -7.11
CA SER A 303 -8.78 9.33 -6.36
C SER A 303 -8.30 8.10 -7.12
N GLN A 304 -7.02 7.75 -6.96
CA GLN A 304 -6.48 6.52 -7.52
C GLN A 304 -7.27 5.29 -7.07
N GLY A 305 -7.67 5.23 -5.79
CA GLY A 305 -8.47 4.12 -5.27
C GLY A 305 -9.80 3.94 -6.01
N ALA A 306 -10.51 5.02 -6.31
CA ALA A 306 -11.76 4.96 -7.06
C ALA A 306 -11.58 4.50 -8.51
N VAL A 307 -10.50 4.90 -9.18
CA VAL A 307 -10.15 4.38 -10.52
C VAL A 307 -9.83 2.89 -10.47
N LEU A 308 -9.15 2.42 -9.43
CA LEU A 308 -8.86 1.00 -9.25
C LEU A 308 -10.15 0.18 -9.03
N TRP A 309 -11.04 0.64 -8.15
CA TRP A 309 -12.27 -0.08 -7.80
C TRP A 309 -13.39 0.03 -8.84
N CYS A 310 -13.62 1.19 -9.43
CA CYS A 310 -14.76 1.42 -10.33
C CYS A 310 -14.43 1.19 -11.81
N ILE A 311 -13.16 1.18 -12.19
CA ILE A 311 -12.73 0.98 -13.58
C ILE A 311 -11.92 -0.30 -13.72
N ASN A 312 -10.79 -0.43 -13.04
CA ASN A 312 -9.87 -1.53 -13.27
C ASN A 312 -10.45 -2.88 -12.81
N LEU A 313 -11.04 -2.98 -11.62
CA LEU A 313 -11.61 -4.23 -11.15
C LEU A 313 -12.76 -4.74 -12.06
N PRO A 314 -13.78 -3.94 -12.41
CA PRO A 314 -14.80 -4.34 -13.38
C PRO A 314 -14.22 -4.72 -14.74
N LEU A 315 -13.19 -4.00 -15.22
CA LEU A 315 -12.54 -4.29 -16.49
C LEU A 315 -11.80 -5.63 -16.47
N LEU A 316 -11.09 -5.96 -15.38
CA LEU A 316 -10.41 -7.25 -15.20
C LEU A 316 -11.41 -8.40 -15.14
N LEU A 317 -12.50 -8.23 -14.36
CA LEU A 317 -13.58 -9.20 -14.29
C LEU A 317 -14.27 -9.37 -15.64
N ALA A 318 -14.48 -8.28 -16.38
CA ALA A 318 -15.02 -8.32 -17.73
C ALA A 318 -14.14 -9.10 -18.70
N GLY A 319 -12.82 -8.89 -18.67
CA GLY A 319 -11.87 -9.65 -19.48
C GLY A 319 -11.86 -11.14 -19.14
N PHE A 320 -11.86 -11.47 -17.84
CA PHE A 320 -11.91 -12.87 -17.40
C PHE A 320 -13.22 -13.55 -17.78
N LEU A 321 -14.37 -13.01 -17.39
CA LEU A 321 -15.68 -13.59 -17.68
C LEU A 321 -15.99 -13.60 -19.19
N GLY A 322 -15.58 -12.55 -19.91
CA GLY A 322 -15.64 -12.50 -21.37
C GLY A 322 -14.87 -13.65 -22.01
N SER A 323 -13.65 -13.93 -21.54
CA SER A 323 -12.86 -15.05 -22.06
C SER A 323 -13.53 -16.41 -21.84
N LEU A 324 -14.27 -16.62 -20.74
CA LEU A 324 -15.03 -17.85 -20.48
C LEU A 324 -16.17 -18.03 -21.50
N GLY A 325 -16.88 -16.96 -21.82
CA GLY A 325 -17.97 -16.98 -22.80
C GLY A 325 -17.48 -17.16 -24.24
N LEU A 326 -16.33 -16.56 -24.58
CA LEU A 326 -15.69 -16.71 -25.89
C LEU A 326 -15.15 -18.13 -26.12
N TRP A 327 -14.68 -18.79 -25.07
CA TRP A 327 -13.96 -20.07 -25.19
C TRP A 327 -14.68 -21.13 -26.02
N ARG A 328 -16.00 -21.28 -25.82
CA ARG A 328 -16.83 -22.27 -26.54
C ARG A 328 -16.91 -22.05 -28.05
N HIS A 329 -16.49 -20.88 -28.53
CA HIS A 329 -16.48 -20.50 -29.94
C HIS A 329 -15.08 -20.58 -30.56
N GLY A 330 -14.06 -21.02 -29.79
CA GLY A 330 -12.70 -21.24 -30.29
C GLY A 330 -12.60 -22.47 -31.21
N GLY A 331 -11.67 -22.45 -32.16
CA GLY A 331 -11.43 -23.55 -33.11
C GLY A 331 -12.36 -23.61 -34.32
N ALA A 332 -13.35 -22.71 -34.43
CA ALA A 332 -14.16 -22.55 -35.64
C ALA A 332 -13.40 -21.72 -36.68
N ALA A 333 -12.55 -22.38 -37.48
CA ALA A 333 -11.86 -21.71 -38.58
C ALA A 333 -12.89 -21.11 -39.57
N PRO A 334 -12.75 -19.83 -39.95
CA PRO A 334 -13.71 -19.19 -40.84
C PRO A 334 -13.61 -19.77 -42.26
N SER A 335 -14.75 -20.09 -42.87
CA SER A 335 -14.87 -20.49 -44.28
C SER A 335 -14.66 -19.32 -45.25
N THR A 336 -14.78 -18.07 -44.78
CA THR A 336 -14.65 -16.83 -45.56
C THR A 336 -13.80 -15.77 -44.83
N PHE A 337 -13.65 -14.55 -45.37
CA PHE A 337 -12.97 -13.44 -44.66
C PHE A 337 -13.70 -13.04 -43.36
N LEU A 338 -14.98 -13.40 -43.24
CA LEU A 338 -15.78 -13.19 -42.03
C LEU A 338 -15.89 -14.50 -41.22
N PRO A 339 -15.81 -14.42 -39.89
CA PRO A 339 -16.11 -15.53 -38.99
C PRO A 339 -17.45 -16.18 -39.31
N ALA A 340 -17.55 -17.51 -39.21
CA ALA A 340 -18.76 -18.27 -39.51
C ALA A 340 -19.98 -17.77 -38.71
N GLN A 341 -19.77 -17.22 -37.52
CA GLN A 341 -20.82 -16.63 -36.69
C GLN A 341 -21.43 -15.36 -37.30
N LEU A 342 -20.72 -14.66 -38.19
CA LEU A 342 -21.14 -13.40 -38.82
C LEU A 342 -21.51 -13.53 -40.29
N GLU A 343 -21.49 -14.73 -40.86
CA GLU A 343 -21.92 -14.97 -42.24
C GLU A 343 -23.41 -14.57 -42.41
N GLY A 344 -23.69 -13.67 -43.35
CA GLY A 344 -25.03 -13.09 -43.56
C GLY A 344 -25.47 -12.03 -42.52
N ARG A 345 -24.61 -11.70 -41.55
CA ARG A 345 -24.92 -10.82 -40.40
C ARG A 345 -23.87 -9.73 -40.16
N TRP A 346 -23.24 -9.23 -41.23
CA TRP A 346 -22.11 -8.29 -41.19
C TRP A 346 -22.36 -7.02 -40.35
N HIS A 347 -23.60 -6.53 -40.28
CA HIS A 347 -23.98 -5.34 -39.52
C HIS A 347 -23.69 -5.46 -38.00
N TRP A 348 -23.59 -6.68 -37.47
CA TRP A 348 -23.21 -6.92 -36.07
C TRP A 348 -21.76 -6.55 -35.75
N LEU A 349 -20.89 -6.38 -36.75
CA LEU A 349 -19.54 -5.83 -36.55
C LEU A 349 -19.56 -4.40 -36.02
N LEU A 350 -20.62 -3.64 -36.33
CA LEU A 350 -20.77 -2.24 -35.93
C LEU A 350 -21.40 -2.11 -34.52
N ALA A 351 -22.07 -3.15 -34.04
CA ALA A 351 -22.81 -3.09 -32.77
C ALA A 351 -21.93 -2.76 -31.55
N PRO A 352 -20.71 -3.33 -31.37
CA PRO A 352 -19.84 -2.98 -30.25
C PRO A 352 -19.46 -1.50 -30.23
N GLY A 353 -19.12 -0.93 -31.39
CA GLY A 353 -18.79 0.49 -31.53
C GLY A 353 -19.96 1.40 -31.17
N LEU A 354 -21.17 1.05 -31.62
CA LEU A 354 -22.39 1.80 -31.33
C LEU A 354 -22.71 1.78 -29.83
N VAL A 355 -22.70 0.60 -29.22
CA VAL A 355 -22.98 0.43 -27.79
C VAL A 355 -21.94 1.16 -26.94
N TYR A 356 -20.65 1.01 -27.28
CA TYR A 356 -19.56 1.72 -26.62
C TYR A 356 -19.79 3.24 -26.66
N PHE A 357 -20.10 3.79 -27.83
CA PHE A 357 -20.30 5.23 -28.00
C PHE A 357 -21.49 5.74 -27.19
N ILE A 358 -22.63 5.03 -27.22
CA ILE A 358 -23.82 5.41 -26.43
C ILE A 358 -23.48 5.47 -24.94
N VAL A 359 -22.81 4.44 -24.41
CA VAL A 359 -22.44 4.37 -22.99
C VAL A 359 -21.41 5.43 -22.62
N TRP A 360 -20.40 5.63 -23.48
CA TRP A 360 -19.39 6.67 -23.29
C TRP A 360 -20.02 8.08 -23.30
N ALA A 361 -20.93 8.35 -24.24
CA ALA A 361 -21.65 9.62 -24.34
C ALA A 361 -22.51 9.89 -23.10
N CYS A 362 -23.15 8.86 -22.54
CA CYS A 362 -23.89 8.97 -21.29
C CYS A 362 -22.99 9.36 -20.11
N GLY A 363 -21.81 8.74 -20.00
CA GLY A 363 -20.82 9.07 -18.95
C GLY A 363 -20.23 10.47 -19.13
N TRP A 364 -19.91 10.85 -20.36
CA TRP A 364 -19.45 12.20 -20.71
C TRP A 364 -20.49 13.27 -20.37
N TYR A 365 -21.76 13.02 -20.71
CA TYR A 365 -22.85 13.94 -20.40
C TYR A 365 -23.02 14.10 -18.90
N LEU A 366 -23.01 12.99 -18.16
CA LEU A 366 -23.17 13.02 -16.71
C LEU A 366 -22.02 13.75 -16.01
N ALA A 367 -20.83 13.83 -16.62
CA ALA A 367 -19.73 14.66 -16.10
C ALA A 367 -20.02 16.18 -16.21
N HIS A 368 -20.84 16.60 -17.17
CA HIS A 368 -21.15 18.01 -17.48
C HIS A 368 -22.60 18.41 -17.13
N ASP A 369 -23.38 17.52 -16.54
CA ASP A 369 -24.82 17.70 -16.36
C ASP A 369 -25.21 18.85 -15.42
N ARG A 370 -24.35 19.18 -14.46
CA ARG A 370 -24.59 20.24 -13.48
C ARG A 370 -24.43 21.65 -14.06
N SER A 371 -23.63 21.80 -15.10
CA SER A 371 -23.44 23.08 -15.82
C SER A 371 -24.30 23.16 -17.09
N SER A 372 -24.96 22.07 -17.50
CA SER A 372 -25.76 22.03 -18.71
C SER A 372 -27.16 22.64 -18.53
N PRO A 373 -27.56 23.64 -19.35
CA PRO A 373 -28.94 24.13 -19.37
C PRO A 373 -29.92 23.06 -19.87
N TYR A 374 -29.45 22.10 -20.68
CA TYR A 374 -30.22 20.99 -21.22
C TYR A 374 -30.26 19.76 -20.29
N ARG A 375 -30.24 19.97 -18.97
CA ARG A 375 -30.14 18.87 -17.99
C ARG A 375 -31.24 17.81 -18.13
N ARG A 376 -32.49 18.25 -18.30
CA ARG A 376 -33.64 17.33 -18.45
C ARG A 376 -33.57 16.55 -19.76
N THR A 377 -33.27 17.25 -20.86
CA THR A 377 -33.08 16.65 -22.19
C THR A 377 -32.00 15.58 -22.16
N GLY A 378 -30.81 15.87 -21.63
CA GLY A 378 -29.74 14.90 -21.69
C GLY A 378 -29.94 13.70 -20.75
N TYR A 379 -30.63 13.84 -19.61
CA TYR A 379 -31.08 12.66 -18.85
C TYR A 379 -32.06 11.79 -19.65
N THR A 380 -33.00 12.40 -20.37
CA THR A 380 -33.91 11.63 -21.25
C THR A 380 -33.19 10.97 -22.42
N VAL A 381 -32.16 11.61 -22.99
CA VAL A 381 -31.30 11.01 -24.02
C VAL A 381 -30.48 9.85 -23.44
N CYS A 382 -29.92 9.99 -22.23
CA CYS A 382 -29.20 8.91 -21.58
C CYS A 382 -30.11 7.70 -21.28
N ALA A 383 -31.36 7.95 -20.86
CA ALA A 383 -32.36 6.91 -20.66
C ALA A 383 -32.73 6.20 -21.99
N ALA A 384 -32.89 6.96 -23.08
CA ALA A 384 -33.09 6.41 -24.41
C ALA A 384 -31.88 5.56 -24.85
N GLY A 385 -30.67 6.05 -24.58
CA GLY A 385 -29.42 5.32 -24.84
C GLY A 385 -29.34 4.00 -24.06
N ALA A 386 -29.69 3.99 -22.78
CA ALA A 386 -29.74 2.77 -21.98
C ALA A 386 -30.76 1.75 -22.54
N ALA A 387 -31.95 2.20 -22.93
CA ALA A 387 -32.95 1.35 -23.57
C ALA A 387 -32.47 0.80 -24.93
N ALA A 388 -31.75 1.62 -25.72
CA ALA A 388 -31.16 1.20 -26.98
C ALA A 388 -30.04 0.16 -26.79
N VAL A 389 -29.18 0.33 -25.79
CA VAL A 389 -28.15 -0.66 -25.43
C VAL A 389 -28.80 -1.97 -25.00
N LEU A 390 -29.84 -1.94 -24.17
CA LEU A 390 -30.60 -3.13 -23.79
C LEU A 390 -31.23 -3.83 -24.99
N LEU A 391 -31.77 -3.06 -25.95
CA LEU A 391 -32.33 -3.60 -27.19
C LEU A 391 -31.25 -4.32 -28.02
N VAL A 392 -30.08 -3.69 -28.21
CA VAL A 392 -28.97 -4.29 -28.96
C VAL A 392 -28.46 -5.55 -28.25
N LEU A 393 -28.34 -5.55 -26.92
CA LEU A 393 -27.94 -6.73 -26.15
C LEU A 393 -28.96 -7.87 -26.26
N LEU A 394 -30.25 -7.55 -26.24
CA LEU A 394 -31.33 -8.53 -26.41
C LEU A 394 -31.29 -9.17 -27.80
N GLU A 395 -31.18 -8.36 -28.86
CA GLU A 395 -31.07 -8.83 -30.23
C GLU A 395 -29.76 -9.61 -30.46
N ALA A 396 -28.66 -9.19 -29.84
CA ALA A 396 -27.40 -9.94 -29.88
C ALA A 396 -27.56 -11.32 -29.21
N GLY A 397 -28.26 -11.37 -28.07
CA GLY A 397 -28.62 -12.64 -27.43
C GLY A 397 -29.44 -13.54 -28.35
N ARG A 398 -30.44 -12.99 -29.07
CA ARG A 398 -31.27 -13.77 -30.01
C ARG A 398 -30.44 -14.32 -31.17
N ALA A 399 -29.49 -13.52 -31.66
CA ALA A 399 -28.65 -13.87 -32.79
C ALA A 399 -27.56 -14.89 -32.43
N PHE A 400 -26.88 -14.72 -31.30
CA PHE A 400 -25.63 -15.43 -30.97
C PHE A 400 -25.72 -16.36 -29.76
N ALA A 401 -26.72 -16.20 -28.88
CA ALA A 401 -26.84 -16.97 -27.65
C ALA A 401 -28.32 -17.29 -27.29
N PRO A 402 -29.06 -18.00 -28.16
CA PRO A 402 -30.51 -18.23 -27.97
C PRO A 402 -30.84 -19.01 -26.69
N GLY A 403 -29.92 -19.85 -26.19
CA GLY A 403 -30.08 -20.58 -24.93
C GLY A 403 -30.22 -19.66 -23.71
N ILE A 404 -29.63 -18.46 -23.76
CA ILE A 404 -29.77 -17.48 -22.68
C ILE A 404 -31.18 -16.91 -22.63
N LEU A 405 -31.74 -16.57 -23.79
CA LEU A 405 -33.10 -16.03 -23.84
C LEU A 405 -34.16 -17.03 -23.39
N ALA A 406 -33.89 -18.34 -23.51
CA ALA A 406 -34.75 -19.36 -22.96
C ALA A 406 -34.88 -19.27 -21.42
N LEU A 407 -33.86 -18.73 -20.72
CA LEU A 407 -33.90 -18.52 -19.27
C LEU A 407 -34.77 -17.32 -18.85
N LEU A 408 -34.94 -16.32 -19.72
CA LEU A 408 -35.68 -15.09 -19.40
C LEU A 408 -37.19 -15.32 -19.21
N ARG A 409 -37.73 -16.50 -19.56
CA ARG A 409 -39.17 -16.87 -19.48
C ARG A 409 -40.13 -15.80 -20.04
N ALA A 410 -39.62 -14.88 -20.85
CA ALA A 410 -40.34 -13.73 -21.39
C ALA A 410 -40.31 -13.80 -22.91
N ASP A 411 -41.39 -13.32 -23.54
CA ASP A 411 -41.45 -13.21 -24.99
C ASP A 411 -40.47 -12.13 -25.45
N ALA A 412 -39.28 -12.58 -25.85
CA ALA A 412 -38.20 -11.71 -26.28
C ALA A 412 -38.59 -10.82 -27.47
N ALA A 413 -39.52 -11.25 -28.33
CA ALA A 413 -39.95 -10.42 -29.46
C ALA A 413 -40.81 -9.24 -28.98
N ARG A 414 -41.69 -9.48 -28.00
CA ARG A 414 -42.44 -8.41 -27.33
C ARG A 414 -41.52 -7.45 -26.59
N LEU A 415 -40.47 -7.96 -25.95
CA LEU A 415 -39.53 -7.12 -25.20
C LEU A 415 -38.70 -6.24 -26.13
N SER A 416 -38.26 -6.75 -27.29
CA SER A 416 -37.61 -5.95 -28.34
C SER A 416 -38.52 -4.84 -28.84
N LEU A 417 -39.78 -5.15 -29.15
CA LEU A 417 -40.78 -4.16 -29.58
C LEU A 417 -41.00 -3.09 -28.51
N LEU A 418 -41.15 -3.49 -27.25
CA LEU A 418 -41.35 -2.57 -26.13
C LEU A 418 -40.14 -1.64 -25.93
N LEU A 419 -38.91 -2.17 -26.00
CA LEU A 419 -37.70 -1.36 -25.94
C LEU A 419 -37.60 -0.40 -27.13
N CYS A 420 -37.96 -0.83 -28.34
CA CYS A 420 -37.98 0.03 -29.53
C CYS A 420 -38.96 1.21 -29.37
N TRP A 421 -40.19 0.95 -28.92
CA TRP A 421 -41.17 2.00 -28.60
C TRP A 421 -40.68 2.92 -27.49
N THR A 422 -40.05 2.37 -26.45
CA THR A 422 -39.49 3.13 -25.33
C THR A 422 -38.39 4.09 -25.80
N VAL A 423 -37.48 3.62 -26.68
CA VAL A 423 -36.43 4.46 -27.29
C VAL A 423 -37.08 5.60 -28.09
N GLY A 424 -38.04 5.29 -28.96
CA GLY A 424 -38.74 6.29 -29.78
C GLY A 424 -39.46 7.35 -28.94
N LEU A 425 -40.18 6.93 -27.90
CA LEU A 425 -40.90 7.82 -26.98
C LEU A 425 -39.93 8.74 -26.21
N LEU A 426 -38.84 8.19 -25.67
CA LEU A 426 -37.85 8.96 -24.93
C LEU A 426 -37.11 9.96 -25.82
N LEU A 427 -36.81 9.62 -27.07
CA LEU A 427 -36.21 10.54 -28.04
C LEU A 427 -37.18 11.66 -28.45
N ALA A 428 -38.46 11.35 -28.66
CA ALA A 428 -39.49 12.36 -28.91
C ALA A 428 -39.63 13.32 -27.72
N LEU A 429 -39.66 12.79 -26.49
CA LEU A 429 -39.69 13.59 -25.27
C LEU A 429 -38.42 14.44 -25.12
N ALA A 430 -37.25 13.89 -25.41
CA ALA A 430 -35.99 14.62 -25.38
C ALA A 430 -35.99 15.79 -26.39
N GLY A 431 -36.49 15.55 -27.61
CA GLY A 431 -36.64 16.58 -28.64
C GLY A 431 -37.57 17.70 -28.20
N TRP A 432 -38.73 17.36 -27.62
CA TRP A 432 -39.66 18.32 -27.03
C TRP A 432 -38.99 19.15 -25.91
N LEU A 433 -38.32 18.49 -24.96
CA LEU A 433 -37.62 19.16 -23.87
C LEU A 433 -36.49 20.07 -24.36
N ALA A 434 -35.77 19.67 -25.42
CA ALA A 434 -34.71 20.46 -26.03
C ALA A 434 -35.26 21.75 -26.63
N ILE A 435 -36.33 21.64 -27.42
CA ILE A 435 -37.03 22.78 -28.03
C ILE A 435 -37.59 23.70 -26.92
N TYR A 436 -38.26 23.12 -25.93
CA TYR A 436 -38.80 23.88 -24.79
C TYR A 436 -37.71 24.67 -24.06
N THR A 437 -36.58 24.02 -23.74
CA THR A 437 -35.44 24.66 -23.06
C THR A 437 -34.85 25.78 -23.90
N ARG A 438 -34.71 25.59 -25.21
CA ARG A 438 -34.15 26.60 -26.11
C ARG A 438 -35.06 27.83 -26.27
N LEU A 439 -36.37 27.61 -26.33
CA LEU A 439 -37.36 28.70 -26.47
C LEU A 439 -37.52 29.53 -25.18
N HIS A 440 -37.23 28.96 -24.01
CA HIS A 440 -37.45 29.60 -22.70
C HIS A 440 -36.14 29.97 -21.97
N ALA A 441 -34.98 29.90 -22.63
CA ALA A 441 -33.71 30.28 -22.03
C ALA A 441 -33.47 31.79 -22.17
N ASP A 442 -33.21 32.46 -21.04
CA ASP A 442 -32.83 33.86 -20.97
C ASP A 442 -31.55 34.00 -20.11
N PRO A 443 -30.42 34.50 -20.67
CA PRO A 443 -30.20 34.90 -22.06
C PRO A 443 -30.20 33.71 -23.05
N PRO A 444 -30.36 33.97 -24.37
CA PRO A 444 -30.36 32.92 -25.40
C PRO A 444 -29.09 32.07 -25.36
N LEU A 445 -29.28 30.76 -25.45
CA LEU A 445 -28.19 29.77 -25.39
C LEU A 445 -27.30 29.85 -26.64
N ARG A 446 -25.99 29.67 -26.45
CA ARG A 446 -25.00 29.65 -27.53
C ARG A 446 -25.28 28.51 -28.52
N ASP A 447 -25.17 28.81 -29.82
CA ASP A 447 -25.21 27.79 -30.87
C ASP A 447 -24.00 26.85 -30.79
N LEU A 448 -24.21 25.58 -31.18
CA LEU A 448 -23.09 24.65 -31.35
C LEU A 448 -22.15 25.15 -32.45
N THR A 449 -20.87 25.19 -32.13
CA THR A 449 -19.84 25.52 -33.10
C THR A 449 -19.57 24.34 -34.03
N ARG A 450 -19.10 24.62 -35.26
CA ARG A 450 -18.64 23.57 -36.19
C ARG A 450 -17.53 22.70 -35.61
N ALA A 451 -16.70 23.27 -34.73
CA ALA A 451 -15.63 22.56 -34.05
C ALA A 451 -16.16 21.51 -33.07
N GLU A 452 -17.15 21.85 -32.23
CA GLU A 452 -17.78 20.93 -31.28
C GLU A 452 -18.51 19.77 -31.99
N LEU A 453 -19.19 20.08 -33.09
CA LEU A 453 -19.90 19.07 -33.88
C LEU A 453 -18.91 18.15 -34.62
N GLY A 454 -17.81 18.70 -35.11
CA GLY A 454 -16.70 17.95 -35.70
C GLY A 454 -15.99 17.04 -34.70
N GLU A 455 -15.77 17.50 -33.47
CA GLU A 455 -15.17 16.71 -32.38
C GLU A 455 -16.06 15.51 -32.01
N GLY A 456 -17.36 15.74 -31.78
CA GLY A 456 -18.31 14.68 -31.45
C GLY A 456 -18.45 13.63 -32.56
N LEU A 457 -18.56 14.08 -33.83
CA LEU A 457 -18.64 13.17 -34.98
C LEU A 457 -17.34 12.37 -35.17
N SER A 458 -16.18 13.01 -34.96
CA SER A 458 -14.89 12.34 -35.04
C SER A 458 -14.77 11.25 -33.97
N HIS A 459 -15.17 11.54 -32.73
CA HIS A 459 -15.21 10.54 -31.66
C HIS A 459 -16.11 9.35 -31.98
N PHE A 460 -17.29 9.60 -32.56
CA PHE A 460 -18.18 8.54 -33.02
C PHE A 460 -17.53 7.66 -34.09
N LEU A 461 -17.04 8.26 -35.18
CA LEU A 461 -16.45 7.53 -36.30
C LEU A 461 -15.18 6.76 -35.90
N CYS A 462 -14.32 7.37 -35.07
CA CYS A 462 -13.13 6.70 -34.55
C CYS A 462 -13.48 5.53 -33.62
N ALA A 463 -14.48 5.68 -32.74
CA ALA A 463 -14.96 4.59 -31.90
C ALA A 463 -15.54 3.45 -32.74
N MET A 464 -16.37 3.76 -33.74
CA MET A 464 -16.92 2.77 -34.67
C MET A 464 -15.81 2.01 -35.39
N GLY A 465 -14.84 2.71 -35.98
CA GLY A 465 -13.73 2.09 -36.70
C GLY A 465 -12.83 1.23 -35.81
N ALA A 466 -12.41 1.78 -34.66
CA ALA A 466 -11.51 1.08 -33.75
C ALA A 466 -12.14 -0.18 -33.14
N LEU A 467 -13.38 -0.11 -32.66
CA LEU A 467 -14.06 -1.28 -32.09
C LEU A 467 -14.45 -2.31 -33.15
N THR A 468 -14.74 -1.90 -34.39
CA THR A 468 -14.92 -2.84 -35.50
C THR A 468 -13.64 -3.63 -35.75
N LEU A 469 -12.49 -2.96 -35.83
CA LEU A 469 -11.21 -3.64 -36.01
C LEU A 469 -10.84 -4.51 -34.79
N GLY A 470 -11.06 -4.02 -33.58
CA GLY A 470 -10.88 -4.80 -32.35
C GLY A 470 -11.74 -6.07 -32.32
N THR A 471 -12.98 -5.99 -32.81
CA THR A 471 -13.89 -7.14 -32.94
C THR A 471 -13.37 -8.14 -33.98
N LEU A 472 -12.86 -7.67 -35.12
CA LEU A 472 -12.24 -8.52 -36.13
C LEU A 472 -10.98 -9.23 -35.59
N LEU A 473 -10.13 -8.51 -34.84
CA LEU A 473 -8.95 -9.08 -34.20
C LEU A 473 -9.32 -10.14 -33.17
N LEU A 474 -10.36 -9.89 -32.36
CA LEU A 474 -10.88 -10.88 -31.40
C LEU A 474 -11.34 -12.15 -32.10
N LEU A 475 -12.17 -12.00 -33.13
CA LEU A 475 -12.74 -13.14 -33.85
C LEU A 475 -11.65 -13.91 -34.63
N GLY A 476 -10.70 -13.21 -35.25
CA GLY A 476 -9.53 -13.82 -35.88
C GLY A 476 -8.65 -14.56 -34.87
N GLY A 477 -8.44 -13.99 -33.69
CA GLY A 477 -7.72 -14.65 -32.59
C GLY A 477 -8.39 -15.94 -32.13
N MET A 478 -9.71 -15.95 -31.97
CA MET A 478 -10.47 -17.15 -31.61
C MET A 478 -10.40 -18.26 -32.66
N ALA A 479 -10.34 -17.90 -33.94
CA ALA A 479 -10.22 -18.86 -35.04
C ALA A 479 -8.86 -19.58 -35.07
N VAL A 480 -7.81 -18.94 -34.55
CA VAL A 480 -6.44 -19.49 -34.47
C VAL A 480 -6.24 -20.35 -33.23
N LEU A 481 -7.11 -20.23 -32.22
CA LEU A 481 -7.04 -21.07 -31.02
C LEU A 481 -7.29 -22.55 -31.39
N PRO A 482 -6.49 -23.49 -30.88
CA PRO A 482 -6.69 -24.92 -31.14
C PRO A 482 -8.10 -25.37 -30.74
N ASP A 483 -8.69 -26.31 -31.48
CA ASP A 483 -9.99 -26.87 -31.10
C ASP A 483 -9.94 -27.45 -29.66
N PRO A 484 -10.80 -27.00 -28.73
CA PRO A 484 -10.87 -27.53 -27.37
C PRO A 484 -11.13 -29.05 -27.33
N ALA A 485 -11.71 -29.65 -28.38
CA ALA A 485 -11.87 -31.09 -28.48
C ALA A 485 -10.59 -31.84 -28.91
N GLY A 486 -9.69 -31.17 -29.65
CA GLY A 486 -8.55 -31.80 -30.33
C GLY A 486 -7.18 -31.65 -29.65
N GLN A 487 -6.90 -30.56 -28.93
CA GLN A 487 -5.60 -30.31 -28.28
C GLN A 487 -5.72 -29.98 -26.79
N ARG A 488 -5.78 -31.02 -25.95
CA ARG A 488 -6.00 -30.93 -24.49
C ARG A 488 -4.87 -30.29 -23.66
N VAL A 489 -3.71 -29.97 -24.24
CA VAL A 489 -2.55 -29.44 -23.47
C VAL A 489 -2.40 -27.92 -23.59
N LEU A 490 -2.82 -27.33 -24.72
CA LEU A 490 -2.71 -25.88 -24.97
C LEU A 490 -4.06 -25.18 -24.90
N ASN A 491 -5.17 -25.94 -24.90
CA ASN A 491 -6.52 -25.42 -24.84
C ASN A 491 -7.33 -26.14 -23.74
N ASP A 492 -6.89 -26.00 -22.48
CA ASP A 492 -7.57 -26.49 -21.28
C ASP A 492 -8.01 -25.35 -20.35
N ALA A 493 -8.71 -25.69 -19.26
CA ALA A 493 -9.17 -24.70 -18.28
C ALA A 493 -8.02 -23.93 -17.62
N ILE A 494 -6.82 -24.51 -17.55
CA ILE A 494 -5.62 -23.87 -17.00
C ILE A 494 -5.13 -22.78 -17.96
N ALA A 495 -4.99 -23.09 -19.24
CA ALA A 495 -4.60 -22.14 -20.29
C ALA A 495 -5.60 -20.98 -20.40
N LEU A 496 -6.91 -21.27 -20.39
CA LEU A 496 -7.95 -20.25 -20.38
C LEU A 496 -7.84 -19.32 -19.17
N ALA A 497 -7.74 -19.88 -17.96
CA ALA A 497 -7.64 -19.08 -16.76
C ALA A 497 -6.34 -18.27 -16.70
N THR A 498 -5.25 -18.79 -17.28
CA THR A 498 -3.93 -18.12 -17.31
C THR A 498 -3.90 -16.99 -18.34
N PHE A 499 -4.30 -17.25 -19.57
CA PHE A 499 -4.08 -16.34 -20.71
C PHE A 499 -5.33 -15.57 -21.15
N GLY A 500 -6.54 -16.04 -20.82
CA GLY A 500 -7.80 -15.44 -21.26
C GLY A 500 -7.93 -13.97 -20.85
N MET A 501 -7.83 -13.67 -19.55
CA MET A 501 -7.93 -12.30 -19.05
C MET A 501 -6.81 -11.39 -19.60
N PRO A 502 -5.52 -11.76 -19.53
CA PRO A 502 -4.44 -10.95 -20.10
C PRO A 502 -4.58 -10.67 -21.60
N LEU A 503 -5.03 -11.66 -22.39
CA LEU A 503 -5.27 -11.48 -23.82
C LEU A 503 -6.41 -10.51 -24.09
N MET A 504 -7.51 -10.59 -23.33
CA MET A 504 -8.61 -9.64 -23.43
C MET A 504 -8.18 -8.22 -23.03
N MET A 505 -7.31 -8.08 -22.03
CA MET A 505 -6.74 -6.79 -21.64
C MET A 505 -5.79 -6.23 -22.71
N ALA A 506 -4.98 -7.08 -23.34
CA ALA A 506 -4.11 -6.68 -24.45
C ALA A 506 -4.91 -6.24 -25.67
N LEU A 507 -6.00 -6.95 -26.00
CA LEU A 507 -6.91 -6.57 -27.07
C LEU A 507 -7.59 -5.22 -26.78
N PHE A 508 -8.09 -5.02 -25.55
CA PHE A 508 -8.65 -3.75 -25.13
C PHE A 508 -7.62 -2.61 -25.26
N ALA A 509 -6.40 -2.82 -24.77
CA ALA A 509 -5.32 -1.85 -24.85
C ALA A 509 -4.99 -1.49 -26.31
N ALA A 510 -4.82 -2.49 -27.19
CA ALA A 510 -4.57 -2.27 -28.62
C ALA A 510 -5.71 -1.50 -29.29
N THR A 511 -6.95 -1.87 -29.01
CA THR A 511 -8.15 -1.19 -29.54
C THR A 511 -8.20 0.28 -29.08
N MET A 512 -7.90 0.54 -27.82
CA MET A 512 -7.90 1.90 -27.26
C MET A 512 -6.72 2.73 -27.77
N THR A 513 -5.53 2.16 -27.90
CA THR A 513 -4.37 2.83 -28.53
C THR A 513 -4.69 3.24 -29.96
N LEU A 514 -5.33 2.35 -30.73
CA LEU A 514 -5.80 2.68 -32.08
C LEU A 514 -6.84 3.82 -32.06
N MET A 515 -7.84 3.74 -31.17
CA MET A 515 -8.85 4.80 -31.02
C MET A 515 -8.21 6.16 -30.73
N ILE A 516 -7.28 6.22 -29.78
CA ILE A 516 -6.56 7.46 -29.41
C ILE A 516 -5.72 7.96 -30.59
N GLY A 517 -5.05 7.05 -31.31
CA GLY A 517 -4.27 7.38 -32.50
C GLY A 517 -5.14 7.96 -33.63
N LEU A 518 -6.32 7.37 -33.88
CA LEU A 518 -7.27 7.81 -34.91
C LEU A 518 -7.89 9.19 -34.59
N VAL A 519 -8.18 9.47 -33.31
CA VAL A 519 -8.68 10.79 -32.89
C VAL A 519 -7.61 11.88 -33.07
N GLY A 520 -6.33 11.51 -32.94
CA GLY A 520 -5.20 12.37 -33.28
C GLY A 520 -5.16 13.66 -32.47
N ARG A 521 -5.04 14.82 -33.15
CA ARG A 521 -4.83 16.14 -32.53
C ARG A 521 -6.06 16.69 -31.78
N LEU A 522 -7.24 16.11 -31.98
CA LEU A 522 -8.46 16.52 -31.29
C LEU A 522 -8.47 16.08 -29.82
N TYR A 523 -7.61 15.11 -29.44
CA TYR A 523 -7.55 14.60 -28.08
C TYR A 523 -6.59 15.41 -27.20
N SER A 524 -7.08 15.87 -26.04
CA SER A 524 -6.28 16.67 -25.11
C SER A 524 -5.12 15.89 -24.49
N ASP A 525 -4.01 16.57 -24.19
CA ASP A 525 -2.84 15.95 -23.56
C ASP A 525 -3.15 15.39 -22.16
N ALA A 526 -4.03 16.05 -21.40
CA ALA A 526 -4.50 15.55 -20.11
C ALA A 526 -5.27 14.23 -20.25
N SER A 527 -6.11 14.10 -21.27
CA SER A 527 -6.82 12.85 -21.56
C SER A 527 -5.85 11.74 -21.99
N ARG A 528 -4.81 12.07 -22.77
CA ARG A 528 -3.76 11.12 -23.17
C ARG A 528 -2.98 10.60 -21.97
N GLU A 529 -2.58 11.48 -21.05
CA GLU A 529 -1.91 11.10 -19.80
C GLU A 529 -2.80 10.20 -18.94
N TRP A 530 -4.11 10.49 -18.85
CA TRP A 530 -5.07 9.64 -18.15
C TRP A 530 -5.12 8.23 -18.75
N TRP A 531 -5.19 8.11 -20.08
CA TRP A 531 -5.17 6.80 -20.76
C TRP A 531 -3.85 6.07 -20.60
N SER A 532 -2.73 6.79 -20.61
CA SER A 532 -1.40 6.20 -20.34
C SER A 532 -1.36 5.56 -18.95
N ARG A 533 -1.85 6.27 -17.92
CA ARG A 533 -1.94 5.75 -16.55
C ARG A 533 -2.91 4.56 -16.43
N GLN A 534 -4.07 4.64 -17.06
CA GLN A 534 -5.03 3.53 -17.09
C GLN A 534 -4.46 2.30 -17.82
N GLY A 535 -3.76 2.51 -18.92
CA GLY A 535 -3.06 1.46 -19.67
C GLY A 535 -1.96 0.80 -18.84
N ALA A 536 -1.18 1.59 -18.09
CA ALA A 536 -0.17 1.07 -17.18
C ALA A 536 -0.77 0.17 -16.08
N TRP A 537 -1.85 0.60 -15.42
CA TRP A 537 -2.53 -0.24 -14.42
C TRP A 537 -3.09 -1.53 -15.02
N THR A 538 -3.71 -1.44 -16.19
CA THR A 538 -4.24 -2.61 -16.91
C THR A 538 -3.11 -3.62 -17.23
N ALA A 539 -1.95 -3.12 -17.68
CA ALA A 539 -0.77 -3.94 -17.95
C ALA A 539 -0.17 -4.56 -16.67
N ILE A 540 -0.07 -3.79 -15.58
CA ILE A 540 0.40 -4.28 -14.28
C ILE A 540 -0.48 -5.45 -13.81
N PHE A 541 -1.80 -5.32 -13.88
CA PHE A 541 -2.71 -6.38 -13.47
C PHE A 541 -2.65 -7.60 -14.39
N ALA A 542 -2.54 -7.41 -15.71
CA ALA A 542 -2.37 -8.52 -16.65
C ALA A 542 -1.06 -9.28 -16.39
N LEU A 543 0.06 -8.57 -16.15
CA LEU A 543 1.35 -9.18 -15.84
C LEU A 543 1.35 -9.89 -14.48
N LEU A 544 0.74 -9.29 -13.46
CA LEU A 544 0.60 -9.90 -12.14
C LEU A 544 -0.22 -11.19 -12.24
N TRP A 545 -1.33 -11.17 -12.98
CA TRP A 545 -2.17 -12.34 -13.22
C TRP A 545 -1.38 -13.45 -13.92
N LEU A 546 -0.71 -13.12 -15.03
CA LEU A 546 0.15 -14.08 -15.74
C LEU A 546 1.21 -14.68 -14.81
N THR A 547 1.86 -13.85 -14.01
CA THR A 547 2.92 -14.30 -13.09
C THR A 547 2.37 -15.26 -12.04
N VAL A 548 1.22 -14.95 -11.43
CA VAL A 548 0.58 -15.78 -10.40
C VAL A 548 0.15 -17.13 -11.00
N TYR A 549 -0.53 -17.14 -12.14
CA TYR A 549 -1.00 -18.39 -12.76
C TYR A 549 0.17 -19.20 -13.36
N ALA A 550 1.15 -18.56 -13.98
CA ALA A 550 2.38 -19.21 -14.45
C ALA A 550 3.11 -19.91 -13.29
N THR A 551 3.21 -19.22 -12.15
CA THR A 551 3.79 -19.76 -10.93
C THR A 551 3.02 -20.98 -10.43
N CYS A 552 1.68 -20.93 -10.42
CA CYS A 552 0.85 -22.00 -9.89
C CYS A 552 0.83 -23.26 -10.77
N PHE A 553 0.83 -23.11 -12.09
CA PHE A 553 0.51 -24.21 -13.01
C PHE A 553 1.64 -24.63 -13.95
N TYR A 554 2.60 -23.76 -14.23
CA TYR A 554 3.67 -24.04 -15.19
C TYR A 554 5.02 -24.27 -14.51
N ILE A 555 5.29 -23.63 -13.36
CA ILE A 555 6.53 -23.85 -12.63
C ILE A 555 6.65 -25.28 -12.04
N PRO A 556 5.65 -25.83 -11.33
CA PRO A 556 5.75 -27.19 -10.79
C PRO A 556 6.03 -28.28 -11.83
N PRO A 557 5.32 -28.35 -12.98
CA PRO A 557 5.66 -29.34 -14.01
C PRO A 557 7.01 -29.09 -14.67
N LEU A 558 7.44 -27.82 -14.83
CA LEU A 558 8.79 -27.52 -15.32
C LEU A 558 9.86 -28.03 -14.36
N LEU A 559 9.72 -27.80 -13.05
CA LEU A 559 10.65 -28.31 -12.04
C LEU A 559 10.66 -29.84 -11.97
N HIS A 560 9.49 -30.48 -12.06
CA HIS A 560 9.41 -31.94 -12.09
C HIS A 560 10.05 -32.49 -13.38
N TRP A 561 9.83 -31.83 -14.52
CA TRP A 561 10.48 -32.19 -15.78
C TRP A 561 12.00 -32.05 -15.71
N THR A 562 12.54 -30.95 -15.16
CA THR A 562 14.00 -30.80 -14.98
C THR A 562 14.54 -31.88 -14.05
N TRP A 563 13.80 -32.22 -12.98
CA TRP A 563 14.18 -33.28 -12.06
C TRP A 563 14.29 -34.66 -12.74
N LEU A 564 13.41 -34.95 -13.69
CA LEU A 564 13.41 -36.21 -14.45
C LEU A 564 14.42 -36.23 -15.61
N THR A 565 14.80 -35.07 -16.12
CA THR A 565 15.64 -34.94 -17.32
C THR A 565 17.12 -34.86 -17.00
N TYR A 566 17.49 -34.18 -15.91
CA TYR A 566 18.87 -33.95 -15.53
C TYR A 566 19.33 -34.88 -14.41
N GLU A 567 20.63 -35.20 -14.43
CA GLU A 567 21.28 -36.00 -13.40
C GLU A 567 21.10 -35.38 -12.00
N PRO A 568 20.96 -36.21 -10.93
CA PRO A 568 20.74 -35.73 -9.57
C PRO A 568 21.75 -34.67 -9.10
N TRP A 569 23.02 -34.78 -9.54
CA TRP A 569 24.08 -33.82 -9.22
C TRP A 569 23.84 -32.42 -9.79
N SER A 570 23.24 -32.32 -10.99
CA SER A 570 22.90 -31.03 -11.61
C SER A 570 21.74 -30.35 -10.87
N ASN A 571 20.73 -31.14 -10.46
CA ASN A 571 19.60 -30.65 -9.67
C ASN A 571 20.07 -30.18 -8.28
N LEU A 572 20.94 -30.96 -7.62
CA LEU A 572 21.57 -30.56 -6.36
C LEU A 572 22.40 -29.28 -6.51
N GLY A 573 23.16 -29.15 -7.61
CA GLY A 573 23.91 -27.94 -7.93
C GLY A 573 23.03 -26.70 -8.08
N THR A 574 21.85 -26.85 -8.68
CA THR A 574 20.89 -25.74 -8.83
C THR A 574 20.30 -25.32 -7.49
N LEU A 575 19.92 -26.29 -6.64
CA LEU A 575 19.44 -26.02 -5.28
C LEU A 575 20.52 -25.33 -4.43
N LEU A 576 21.74 -25.86 -4.45
CA LEU A 576 22.88 -25.27 -3.72
C LEU A 576 23.24 -23.89 -4.26
N GLY A 577 23.18 -23.67 -5.58
CA GLY A 577 23.39 -22.38 -6.20
C GLY A 577 22.36 -21.33 -5.77
N TRP A 578 21.08 -21.71 -5.69
CA TRP A 578 20.02 -20.86 -5.18
C TRP A 578 20.21 -20.50 -3.69
N LEU A 579 20.53 -21.48 -2.86
CA LEU A 579 20.83 -21.27 -1.43
C LEU A 579 22.07 -20.40 -1.24
N ALA A 580 23.12 -20.62 -2.03
CA ALA A 580 24.33 -19.83 -2.02
C ALA A 580 24.04 -18.38 -2.42
N MET A 581 23.30 -18.14 -3.51
CA MET A 581 22.93 -16.80 -3.96
C MET A 581 22.11 -16.05 -2.89
N THR A 582 21.21 -16.75 -2.21
CA THR A 582 20.43 -16.19 -1.09
C THR A 582 21.35 -15.81 0.08
N ALA A 583 22.25 -16.70 0.48
CA ALA A 583 23.20 -16.46 1.56
C ALA A 583 24.18 -15.31 1.23
N PHE A 584 24.71 -15.27 0.01
CA PHE A 584 25.57 -14.19 -0.47
C PHE A 584 24.82 -12.86 -0.56
N GLY A 585 23.57 -12.87 -1.03
CA GLY A 585 22.71 -11.70 -1.06
C GLY A 585 22.46 -11.09 0.32
N LEU A 586 22.12 -11.93 1.31
CA LEU A 586 21.96 -11.51 2.70
C LEU A 586 23.26 -10.94 3.27
N LYS A 587 24.39 -11.60 3.02
CA LYS A 587 25.70 -11.13 3.46
C LYS A 587 26.06 -9.80 2.82
N ALA A 588 25.85 -9.65 1.52
CA ALA A 588 26.13 -8.43 0.76
C ALA A 588 25.25 -7.26 1.24
N GLY A 589 23.95 -7.48 1.47
CA GLY A 589 23.03 -6.44 1.98
C GLY A 589 23.24 -6.09 3.46
N SER A 590 23.84 -6.98 4.25
CA SER A 590 24.16 -6.72 5.67
C SER A 590 25.49 -6.00 5.89
N SER A 591 26.36 -5.92 4.87
CA SER A 591 27.66 -5.28 5.00
C SER A 591 27.50 -3.77 5.08
N MET A 592 28.07 -3.13 6.12
CA MET A 592 28.12 -1.66 6.22
C MET A 592 28.91 -0.98 5.07
N SER A 593 29.46 -1.75 4.13
CA SER A 593 30.12 -1.25 2.92
C SER A 593 29.17 -0.93 1.77
N THR A 594 27.93 -1.45 1.75
CA THR A 594 26.95 -1.07 0.73
C THR A 594 26.42 0.33 1.04
N GLY A 595 27.04 1.35 0.46
CA GLY A 595 26.70 2.77 0.65
C GLY A 595 27.80 3.63 1.29
N ALA A 596 28.95 3.06 1.66
CA ALA A 596 30.11 3.85 2.07
C ALA A 596 30.75 4.51 0.83
N ARG A 597 31.38 5.69 0.99
CA ARG A 597 32.03 6.51 -0.07
C ARG A 597 33.29 5.87 -0.72
N GLY A 598 33.36 4.55 -0.84
CA GLY A 598 34.30 3.83 -1.68
C GLY A 598 33.51 2.98 -2.67
N ALA A 599 33.92 2.94 -3.94
CA ALA A 599 33.23 2.17 -4.97
C ALA A 599 33.03 0.72 -4.48
N PRO A 600 31.77 0.27 -4.23
CA PRO A 600 31.52 -1.13 -3.97
C PRO A 600 32.04 -1.94 -5.17
N ASP A 601 32.53 -3.16 -4.95
CA ASP A 601 32.81 -4.06 -6.07
C ASP A 601 31.50 -4.18 -6.90
N PRO A 602 31.51 -3.80 -8.19
CA PRO A 602 30.31 -3.78 -9.01
C PRO A 602 29.62 -5.15 -9.06
N LYS A 603 30.37 -6.24 -8.86
CA LYS A 603 29.82 -7.60 -8.79
C LYS A 603 29.02 -7.83 -7.50
N LEU A 604 29.52 -7.34 -6.36
CA LEU A 604 28.84 -7.45 -5.06
C LEU A 604 27.56 -6.61 -5.03
N GLU A 605 27.57 -5.43 -5.66
CA GLU A 605 26.37 -4.59 -5.79
C GLU A 605 25.32 -5.22 -6.70
N LEU A 606 25.73 -5.80 -7.84
CA LEU A 606 24.83 -6.54 -8.71
C LEU A 606 24.21 -7.74 -8.00
N VAL A 607 25.01 -8.51 -7.26
CA VAL A 607 24.53 -9.65 -6.46
C VAL A 607 23.51 -9.20 -5.41
N ALA A 608 23.79 -8.12 -4.67
CA ALA A 608 22.86 -7.58 -3.67
C ALA A 608 21.53 -7.12 -4.28
N ARG A 609 21.56 -6.53 -5.49
CA ARG A 609 20.35 -6.11 -6.22
C ARG A 609 19.55 -7.28 -6.77
N LEU A 610 20.22 -8.34 -7.26
CA LEU A 610 19.54 -9.50 -7.87
C LEU A 610 19.06 -10.54 -6.87
N ALA A 611 19.74 -10.68 -5.73
CA ALA A 611 19.45 -11.75 -4.76
C ALA A 611 17.99 -11.79 -4.27
N PRO A 612 17.32 -10.67 -3.95
CA PRO A 612 15.91 -10.70 -3.56
C PRO A 612 15.00 -11.29 -4.64
N TYR A 613 15.26 -11.00 -5.92
CA TYR A 613 14.47 -11.52 -7.03
C TYR A 613 14.70 -13.02 -7.24
N VAL A 614 15.97 -13.47 -7.19
CA VAL A 614 16.33 -14.90 -7.28
C VAL A 614 15.73 -15.70 -6.12
N PHE A 615 15.80 -15.15 -4.90
CA PHE A 615 15.15 -15.73 -3.73
C PHE A 615 13.64 -15.84 -3.92
N THR A 616 13.00 -14.76 -4.39
CA THR A 616 11.55 -14.69 -4.62
C THR A 616 11.10 -15.75 -5.64
N VAL A 617 11.80 -15.87 -6.78
CA VAL A 617 11.47 -16.89 -7.79
C VAL A 617 11.59 -18.30 -7.19
N GLY A 618 12.68 -18.60 -6.48
CA GLY A 618 12.88 -19.93 -5.91
C GLY A 618 11.89 -20.28 -4.80
N ILE A 619 11.53 -19.34 -3.91
CA ILE A 619 10.56 -19.60 -2.85
C ILE A 619 9.15 -19.82 -3.41
N PHE A 620 8.72 -19.02 -4.40
CA PHE A 620 7.43 -19.23 -5.05
C PHE A 620 7.39 -20.55 -5.85
N ALA A 621 8.50 -20.93 -6.48
CA ALA A 621 8.60 -22.21 -7.18
C ALA A 621 8.50 -23.41 -6.22
N LEU A 622 9.16 -23.34 -5.06
CA LEU A 622 9.11 -24.36 -4.02
C LEU A 622 7.71 -24.45 -3.38
N LEU A 623 7.12 -23.30 -3.03
CA LEU A 623 5.77 -23.24 -2.45
C LEU A 623 4.69 -23.70 -3.42
N SER A 624 4.80 -23.32 -4.69
CA SER A 624 3.88 -23.79 -5.73
C SER A 624 3.97 -25.30 -5.92
N SER A 625 5.19 -25.86 -5.90
CA SER A 625 5.41 -27.31 -5.98
C SER A 625 4.89 -28.04 -4.73
N LEU A 626 5.06 -27.46 -3.55
CA LEU A 626 4.47 -27.97 -2.30
C LEU A 626 2.95 -28.01 -2.42
N VAL A 627 2.30 -26.92 -2.86
CA VAL A 627 0.86 -26.89 -3.06
C VAL A 627 0.43 -27.95 -4.08
N GLN A 628 1.11 -28.06 -5.23
CA GLN A 628 0.84 -29.10 -6.24
C GLN A 628 0.87 -30.50 -5.64
N VAL A 629 1.92 -30.86 -4.88
CA VAL A 629 2.05 -32.18 -4.25
C VAL A 629 0.96 -32.42 -3.21
N THR A 630 0.57 -31.39 -2.44
CA THR A 630 -0.43 -31.54 -1.37
C THR A 630 -1.85 -31.76 -1.87
N VAL A 631 -2.25 -31.14 -2.99
CA VAL A 631 -3.64 -31.18 -3.46
C VAL A 631 -3.85 -31.93 -4.78
N ALA A 632 -2.79 -32.11 -5.58
CA ALA A 632 -2.90 -32.59 -6.96
C ALA A 632 -1.63 -33.38 -7.35
N LEU A 633 -1.31 -34.43 -6.59
CA LEU A 633 -0.13 -35.26 -6.86
C LEU A 633 -0.24 -35.93 -8.26
N PRO A 634 0.69 -35.67 -9.20
CA PRO A 634 0.60 -36.20 -10.55
C PRO A 634 1.12 -37.63 -10.65
N HIS A 635 0.41 -38.47 -11.39
CA HIS A 635 0.89 -39.80 -11.79
C HIS A 635 1.74 -39.70 -13.05
N ILE A 636 3.04 -39.91 -12.94
CA ILE A 636 3.97 -39.77 -14.07
C ILE A 636 4.33 -41.13 -14.67
N ALA A 637 3.88 -41.35 -15.91
CA ALA A 637 4.26 -42.48 -16.74
C ALA A 637 4.76 -41.97 -18.11
N CYS A 638 5.81 -41.15 -18.09
CA CYS A 638 6.31 -40.43 -19.28
C CYS A 638 7.63 -41.05 -19.81
N PRO A 639 7.58 -41.94 -20.82
CA PRO A 639 8.80 -42.50 -21.40
C PRO A 639 9.66 -41.40 -22.04
N GLY A 640 10.94 -41.35 -21.65
CA GLY A 640 11.90 -40.37 -22.14
C GLY A 640 11.70 -38.94 -21.63
N ALA A 641 10.98 -38.76 -20.51
CA ALA A 641 10.83 -37.47 -19.81
C ALA A 641 10.44 -36.28 -20.72
N ARG A 642 9.59 -36.51 -21.74
CA ARG A 642 9.14 -35.44 -22.64
C ARG A 642 8.36 -34.38 -21.85
N LEU A 643 8.72 -33.10 -22.01
CA LEU A 643 8.11 -31.98 -21.30
C LEU A 643 6.58 -31.93 -21.47
N THR A 644 6.07 -32.16 -22.68
CA THR A 644 4.63 -32.16 -22.99
C THR A 644 3.86 -33.24 -22.24
N CYS A 645 4.48 -34.40 -21.98
CA CYS A 645 3.88 -35.47 -21.18
C CYS A 645 3.80 -35.09 -19.70
N VAL A 646 4.88 -34.51 -19.15
CA VAL A 646 4.91 -34.07 -17.74
C VAL A 646 3.90 -32.94 -17.51
N LEU A 647 3.86 -31.94 -18.39
CA LEU A 647 2.86 -30.87 -18.33
C LEU A 647 1.43 -31.42 -18.30
N ARG A 648 1.13 -32.40 -19.17
CA ARG A 648 -0.18 -33.03 -19.22
C ARG A 648 -0.51 -33.81 -17.94
N ALA A 649 0.44 -34.57 -17.38
CA ALA A 649 0.21 -35.31 -16.14
C ALA A 649 -0.13 -34.38 -14.95
N HIS A 650 0.53 -33.22 -14.86
CA HIS A 650 0.20 -32.20 -13.84
C HIS A 650 -1.13 -31.51 -14.11
N ALA A 651 -1.45 -31.21 -15.37
CA ALA A 651 -2.74 -30.64 -15.77
C ALA A 651 -3.88 -31.60 -15.42
N ASP A 652 -3.78 -32.88 -15.81
CA ASP A 652 -4.79 -33.91 -15.53
C ASP A 652 -5.02 -34.06 -14.01
N ALA A 653 -3.96 -34.09 -13.21
CA ALA A 653 -4.07 -34.15 -11.75
C ALA A 653 -4.76 -32.91 -11.14
N THR A 654 -4.45 -31.73 -11.66
CA THR A 654 -5.04 -30.47 -11.22
C THR A 654 -6.52 -30.39 -11.58
N LEU A 655 -6.89 -30.78 -12.80
CA LEU A 655 -8.27 -30.77 -13.29
C LEU A 655 -9.13 -31.86 -12.62
N ALA A 656 -8.51 -32.95 -12.19
CA ALA A 656 -9.17 -34.01 -11.41
C ALA A 656 -9.39 -33.64 -9.93
N THR A 657 -8.73 -32.60 -9.42
CA THR A 657 -8.85 -32.18 -8.02
C THR A 657 -10.27 -31.71 -7.70
N ASP A 658 -10.85 -32.22 -6.62
CA ASP A 658 -12.18 -31.89 -6.15
C ASP A 658 -12.20 -30.59 -5.31
N GLY A 659 -13.36 -29.95 -5.24
CA GLY A 659 -13.51 -28.67 -4.54
C GLY A 659 -13.36 -28.81 -3.02
N THR A 660 -13.72 -29.98 -2.50
CA THR A 660 -13.58 -30.35 -1.08
C THR A 660 -12.12 -30.46 -0.67
N THR A 661 -11.26 -31.14 -1.45
CA THR A 661 -9.81 -31.15 -1.18
C THR A 661 -9.21 -29.75 -1.20
N LEU A 662 -9.57 -28.91 -2.18
CA LEU A 662 -9.10 -27.51 -2.23
C LEU A 662 -9.56 -26.71 -1.00
N LEU A 663 -10.82 -26.88 -0.57
CA LEU A 663 -11.39 -26.19 0.60
C LEU A 663 -10.73 -26.65 1.90
N LEU A 664 -10.48 -27.94 2.06
CA LEU A 664 -9.78 -28.49 3.22
C LEU A 664 -8.34 -28.00 3.27
N ALA A 665 -7.61 -28.04 2.15
CA ALA A 665 -6.24 -27.53 2.08
C ALA A 665 -6.18 -26.03 2.36
N PHE A 666 -7.09 -25.25 1.78
CA PHE A 666 -7.17 -23.80 2.02
C PHE A 666 -7.50 -23.50 3.47
N GLY A 667 -8.49 -24.19 4.06
CA GLY A 667 -8.84 -24.08 5.47
C GLY A 667 -7.68 -24.46 6.40
N ALA A 668 -6.91 -25.51 6.06
CA ALA A 668 -5.74 -25.93 6.82
C ALA A 668 -4.62 -24.88 6.77
N PHE A 669 -4.23 -24.41 5.59
CA PHE A 669 -3.18 -23.40 5.45
C PHE A 669 -3.60 -22.04 6.03
N LEU A 670 -4.82 -21.57 5.74
CA LEU A 670 -5.34 -20.32 6.30
C LEU A 670 -5.51 -20.42 7.81
N GLY A 671 -6.04 -21.54 8.31
CA GLY A 671 -6.18 -21.80 9.75
C GLY A 671 -4.83 -21.80 10.46
N ALA A 672 -3.82 -22.48 9.90
CA ALA A 672 -2.45 -22.44 10.41
C ALA A 672 -1.86 -21.02 10.38
N ALA A 673 -2.08 -20.28 9.29
CA ALA A 673 -1.60 -18.90 9.14
C ALA A 673 -2.23 -17.96 10.18
N LEU A 674 -3.54 -18.05 10.40
CA LEU A 674 -4.28 -17.26 11.38
C LEU A 674 -3.91 -17.65 12.82
N LEU A 675 -3.80 -18.96 13.11
CA LEU A 675 -3.40 -19.45 14.42
C LEU A 675 -1.98 -19.00 14.78
N LEU A 676 -1.03 -19.14 13.85
CA LEU A 676 0.34 -18.68 14.04
C LEU A 676 0.40 -17.16 14.15
N GLY A 677 -0.32 -16.42 13.31
CA GLY A 677 -0.36 -14.95 13.38
C GLY A 677 -0.98 -14.42 14.67
N TRP A 678 -1.94 -15.13 15.25
CA TRP A 678 -2.51 -14.79 16.55
C TRP A 678 -1.58 -15.14 17.72
N ARG A 679 -0.86 -16.28 17.63
CA ARG A 679 -0.08 -16.80 18.76
C ARG A 679 1.39 -16.33 18.78
N VAL A 680 1.96 -16.04 17.61
CA VAL A 680 3.37 -15.66 17.41
C VAL A 680 3.46 -14.16 17.18
N ASP A 681 3.84 -13.44 18.23
CA ASP A 681 4.14 -12.01 18.16
C ASP A 681 5.47 -11.80 17.40
N ILE A 682 5.38 -11.34 16.15
CA ILE A 682 6.53 -11.12 15.26
C ILE A 682 7.59 -10.24 15.92
N ASN A 683 7.19 -9.24 16.72
CA ASN A 683 8.12 -8.35 17.38
C ASN A 683 8.88 -9.06 18.50
N LYS A 684 8.19 -9.88 19.31
CA LYS A 684 8.83 -10.68 20.38
C LYS A 684 9.71 -11.80 19.83
N PHE A 685 9.26 -12.46 18.77
CA PHE A 685 10.00 -13.53 18.09
C PHE A 685 10.93 -13.00 17.00
N SER A 686 11.35 -11.73 17.06
CA SER A 686 12.37 -11.18 16.18
C SER A 686 13.77 -11.23 16.81
N LEU A 687 14.80 -11.03 15.99
CA LEU A 687 16.17 -10.80 16.49
C LEU A 687 16.29 -9.49 17.29
N TYR A 688 15.36 -8.56 17.10
CA TYR A 688 15.37 -7.29 17.81
C TYR A 688 15.26 -7.48 19.32
N MET A 689 14.42 -8.40 19.81
CA MET A 689 14.26 -8.62 21.25
C MET A 689 15.55 -9.19 21.88
N LEU A 690 16.22 -10.12 21.17
CA LEU A 690 17.51 -10.65 21.60
C LEU A 690 18.57 -9.54 21.65
N TYR A 691 18.63 -8.71 20.62
CA TYR A 691 19.55 -7.58 20.55
C TYR A 691 19.28 -6.58 21.67
N ARG A 692 18.02 -6.14 21.85
CA ARG A 692 17.55 -5.22 22.89
C ARG A 692 17.97 -5.70 24.27
N ASN A 693 17.63 -6.93 24.65
CA ASN A 693 17.94 -7.46 25.99
C ASN A 693 19.44 -7.51 26.25
N ARG A 694 20.26 -7.83 25.24
CA ARG A 694 21.73 -7.85 25.35
C ARG A 694 22.31 -6.45 25.51
N VAL A 695 21.78 -5.45 24.78
CA VAL A 695 22.17 -4.05 24.92
C VAL A 695 21.77 -3.49 26.29
N VAL A 696 20.54 -3.75 26.74
CA VAL A 696 20.04 -3.34 28.07
C VAL A 696 20.91 -3.92 29.18
N ARG A 697 21.21 -5.23 29.15
CA ARG A 697 22.12 -5.85 30.10
C ARG A 697 23.47 -5.15 30.14
N ALA A 698 24.08 -4.93 28.97
CA ALA A 698 25.43 -4.38 28.88
C ALA A 698 25.48 -2.92 29.36
N TRP A 699 24.58 -2.07 28.87
CA TRP A 699 24.64 -0.62 29.09
C TRP A 699 23.81 -0.17 30.28
N PHE A 700 22.57 -0.63 30.45
CA PHE A 700 21.73 -0.19 31.56
C PHE A 700 22.00 -1.01 32.82
N GLY A 701 22.31 -2.30 32.68
CA GLY A 701 22.71 -3.16 33.80
C GLY A 701 24.01 -2.68 34.48
N ALA A 702 24.91 -2.03 33.73
CA ALA A 702 26.10 -1.40 34.30
C ALA A 702 25.77 -0.27 35.30
N GLY A 703 24.65 0.43 35.13
CA GLY A 703 24.20 1.50 36.02
C GLY A 703 23.29 1.01 37.16
N ASN A 704 22.94 -0.27 37.20
CA ASN A 704 22.08 -0.87 38.21
C ASN A 704 22.91 -1.37 39.39
N ARG A 705 23.00 -0.60 40.48
CA ARG A 705 23.76 -0.99 41.69
C ARG A 705 23.07 -2.08 42.51
N ALA A 706 21.75 -2.21 42.39
CA ALA A 706 20.94 -3.19 43.12
C ALA A 706 20.68 -4.46 42.30
N ARG A 707 21.55 -4.73 41.32
CA ARG A 707 21.33 -5.77 40.32
C ARG A 707 21.33 -7.18 40.93
N GLN A 708 20.27 -7.93 40.68
CA GLN A 708 20.08 -9.33 41.06
C GLN A 708 19.88 -10.19 39.79
N PRO A 709 20.97 -10.48 39.06
CA PRO A 709 20.85 -11.21 37.81
C PRO A 709 20.47 -12.67 38.05
N HIS A 710 19.62 -13.20 37.17
CA HIS A 710 19.32 -14.62 37.14
C HIS A 710 20.63 -15.42 36.90
N PRO A 711 20.99 -16.40 37.76
CA PRO A 711 22.29 -17.07 37.70
C PRO A 711 22.62 -17.72 36.35
N PHE A 712 21.60 -18.23 35.66
CA PHE A 712 21.76 -18.90 34.37
C PHE A 712 21.84 -17.96 33.16
N THR A 713 21.05 -16.87 33.12
CA THR A 713 20.93 -16.01 31.93
C THR A 713 21.74 -14.72 32.07
N GLY A 714 22.08 -14.35 33.30
CA GLY A 714 22.72 -13.09 33.64
C GLY A 714 21.85 -11.87 33.37
N PHE A 715 20.53 -12.01 33.17
CA PHE A 715 19.58 -10.89 33.02
C PHE A 715 18.94 -10.51 34.35
N ASP A 716 18.71 -9.23 34.55
CA ASP A 716 17.91 -8.68 35.65
C ASP A 716 16.76 -7.85 35.03
N PRO A 717 15.49 -8.12 35.38
CA PRO A 717 14.34 -7.32 34.93
C PRO A 717 14.47 -5.82 35.22
N ASN A 718 15.17 -5.44 36.30
CA ASN A 718 15.37 -4.05 36.73
C ASN A 718 16.49 -3.32 35.95
N ASP A 719 17.15 -4.00 35.01
CA ASP A 719 18.05 -3.35 34.06
C ASP A 719 17.26 -2.46 33.07
N ASP A 720 16.00 -2.81 32.75
CA ASP A 720 15.18 -2.16 31.73
C ASP A 720 14.25 -1.08 32.34
N MET A 721 14.83 0.05 32.69
CA MET A 721 14.11 1.17 33.31
C MET A 721 13.37 2.01 32.25
N LEU A 722 12.16 2.50 32.59
CA LEU A 722 11.40 3.35 31.68
C LEU A 722 12.05 4.73 31.55
N LEU A 723 12.00 5.33 30.35
CA LEU A 723 12.55 6.67 30.12
C LEU A 723 11.89 7.73 31.03
N ALA A 724 10.59 7.57 31.30
CA ALA A 724 9.82 8.45 32.17
C ALA A 724 10.20 8.34 33.66
N GLU A 725 10.86 7.26 34.07
CA GLU A 725 11.34 7.07 35.45
C GLU A 725 12.70 7.73 35.70
N LEU A 726 13.39 8.19 34.65
CA LEU A 726 14.64 8.92 34.81
C LEU A 726 14.41 10.17 35.66
N ARG A 727 15.32 10.40 36.61
CA ARG A 727 15.27 11.62 37.42
C ARG A 727 15.59 12.79 36.51
N TYR A 728 14.77 13.80 36.60
CA TYR A 728 14.98 15.08 35.95
C TYR A 728 16.24 15.73 36.52
N GLY A 729 17.29 15.83 35.71
CA GLY A 729 18.60 16.30 36.14
C GLY A 729 19.46 16.72 34.96
N ARG A 730 20.58 17.39 35.26
CA ARG A 730 21.53 17.86 34.27
C ARG A 730 22.64 16.82 34.07
N PRO A 731 22.92 16.39 32.83
CA PRO A 731 22.28 16.82 31.58
C PRO A 731 20.94 16.11 31.31
N TYR A 732 19.97 16.84 30.77
CA TYR A 732 18.63 16.35 30.42
C TYR A 732 18.69 15.53 29.12
N PRO A 733 18.22 14.26 29.12
CA PRO A 733 18.41 13.36 27.98
C PRO A 733 17.39 13.60 26.86
N ILE A 734 17.90 13.73 25.64
CA ILE A 734 17.13 13.77 24.39
C ILE A 734 17.59 12.60 23.51
N VAL A 735 16.69 11.66 23.25
CA VAL A 735 16.96 10.48 22.41
C VAL A 735 16.33 10.71 21.05
N ASN A 736 17.17 10.93 20.05
CA ASN A 736 16.75 11.15 18.67
C ASN A 736 16.63 9.82 17.92
N THR A 737 15.56 9.69 17.16
CA THR A 737 15.22 8.52 16.35
C THR A 737 14.72 8.96 14.98
N ALA A 738 14.66 8.01 14.05
CA ALA A 738 14.05 8.21 12.75
C ALA A 738 12.73 7.43 12.70
N LEU A 739 11.63 8.14 12.47
CA LEU A 739 10.32 7.55 12.21
C LEU A 739 10.23 7.16 10.74
N ASN A 740 10.09 5.87 10.44
CA ASN A 740 9.95 5.40 9.06
C ASN A 740 8.57 5.79 8.51
N LEU A 741 8.57 6.57 7.42
CA LEU A 741 7.36 7.00 6.71
C LEU A 741 7.07 6.01 5.58
N VAL A 742 5.95 5.30 5.68
CA VAL A 742 5.54 4.28 4.68
C VAL A 742 4.85 4.92 3.48
N SER A 743 4.17 6.06 3.68
CA SER A 743 3.50 6.82 2.62
C SER A 743 3.38 8.31 3.01
N GLY A 744 3.43 9.22 2.04
CA GLY A 744 3.21 10.65 2.26
C GLY A 744 2.86 11.37 0.96
N ALA A 745 2.08 12.45 1.06
CA ALA A 745 1.74 13.29 -0.09
C ALA A 745 2.89 14.23 -0.50
N GLU A 746 3.79 14.56 0.43
CA GLU A 746 4.93 15.42 0.16
C GLU A 746 6.08 14.67 -0.52
N LEU A 747 6.55 15.22 -1.64
CA LEU A 747 7.63 14.65 -2.45
C LEU A 747 8.94 14.48 -1.65
N ALA A 748 9.22 15.41 -0.73
CA ALA A 748 10.40 15.38 0.15
C ALA A 748 10.38 14.16 1.11
N TRP A 749 9.20 13.75 1.55
CA TRP A 749 9.03 12.58 2.42
C TRP A 749 9.01 11.27 1.64
N GLN A 750 8.57 11.28 0.37
CA GLN A 750 8.65 10.10 -0.51
C GLN A 750 10.09 9.70 -0.84
N THR A 751 11.00 10.67 -0.94
CA THR A 751 12.43 10.43 -1.19
C THR A 751 13.18 10.07 0.08
N ARG A 752 13.00 10.80 1.19
CA ARG A 752 13.71 10.55 2.46
C ARG A 752 13.15 9.35 3.25
N ARG A 753 11.87 8.99 3.05
CA ARG A 753 11.11 7.91 3.72
C ARG A 753 11.23 7.89 5.26
N THR A 754 11.65 8.99 5.86
CA THR A 754 11.91 9.10 7.30
C THR A 754 11.67 10.53 7.79
N ALA A 755 11.11 10.66 8.99
CA ALA A 755 11.03 11.91 9.76
C ALA A 755 11.90 11.82 11.02
N SER A 756 12.37 12.97 11.51
CA SER A 756 13.03 13.03 12.83
C SER A 756 11.98 12.84 13.92
N PHE A 757 12.28 12.07 14.96
CA PHE A 757 11.40 11.88 16.11
C PHE A 757 12.22 11.80 17.39
N ALA A 758 11.85 12.56 18.42
CA ALA A 758 12.59 12.64 19.67
C ALA A 758 11.80 12.03 20.83
N PHE A 759 12.52 11.43 21.77
CA PHE A 759 12.02 11.01 23.07
C PHE A 759 12.81 11.71 24.18
N THR A 760 12.12 12.31 25.12
CA THR A 760 12.66 12.84 26.37
C THR A 760 11.90 12.20 27.53
N PRO A 761 12.38 12.32 28.79
CA PRO A 761 11.67 11.80 29.95
C PRO A 761 10.23 12.29 30.11
N ARG A 762 9.87 13.45 29.55
CA ARG A 762 8.53 14.04 29.67
C ARG A 762 7.76 14.10 28.36
N TRP A 763 8.46 14.18 27.23
CA TRP A 763 7.87 14.52 25.95
C TRP A 763 8.35 13.56 24.86
N CYS A 764 7.51 13.30 23.86
CA CYS A 764 7.95 12.65 22.63
C CYS A 764 7.19 13.23 21.44
N GLY A 765 7.85 13.34 20.29
CA GLY A 765 7.22 13.90 19.12
C GLY A 765 8.18 14.20 17.98
N TYR A 766 7.62 14.83 16.95
CA TYR A 766 8.33 15.37 15.81
C TYR A 766 7.85 16.81 15.57
N GLU A 767 8.66 17.60 14.86
CA GLU A 767 8.31 18.96 14.45
C GLU A 767 7.50 18.98 13.15
#